data_AF-A0AAD1RW51-F1
#
_entry.id   AF-A0AAD1RW51-F1
#
_cell.length_a   1.000
_cell.length_b   1.000
_cell.length_c   1.000
_cell.angle_alpha   90.00
_cell.angle_beta   90.00
_cell.angle_gamma   90.00
#
_symmetry.space_group_name_H-M   'P 1'
#
loop_
_entity.id
_entity.type
_entity.pdbx_description
1 polymer ?
#
loop_
_entity_poly.entity_id
_entity_poly.type
_entity_poly.pdbx_seq_one_letter_code
_entity_poly.pdbx_strand_id
1 'polypeptide(L)'
;MPAVDKLLLEEALQDSPQTRSLLSVFEEDAGTLTDYTNQLLQTMQRVYGAQNEMCLATQQLSSQLLAYEKQNFALGKGDEEVISTLQYFANVIDELNVLHTELAKQLADTMVLPLIQFREKDLTEVSTLKDLFLLASNEHDLSMAKHSRLPKKRENEKLKAEIAKEVASARRKQHLSSLQYYSALNALQYRKRTAMLDPILGYTQGQITFLKKGSEMFSRKMDDFLSSVSSMIQRIQKELDTEAEAMRLTQQELLSGSDLLYTPDYDVASPVINRNLIQKAGYLNMRVKTGLVTTSWERLYFFTQGGNLMCQHRGEVAGGLIQDLDNCSVMAVDCEDRRYCFQITAPNGKSSLILQAEGKREYEEWISTINNISRQIYLTDNPEAVAIKLNQTAMEAVTPITSFEKRSESSQPSHVSSETIKPVVQNESHRQPAEEPVHETEPEQLIAPGTPIQFDIVLPASEFQDQNRSSRRTNPFGESEDKTDNSDEEGLHLQQMFVVRFLGSMAINSDQSKKVIFEAMRQVLAARAIHNIFRMTESHLMVTSNNIRLIDPQTQVTRISFDLENITQFAAHQENKRLFGFVVCVPEASGEDSLSAYVLECNTEGEKISYAFSLGKEIAAAQMDPEALAQLISSVPLSNDGRFVLLKDQSEENIRSVNETEALESEA
;
A
#
# COMPACT_ATOMS: atom_id res chain seq x y z
N MET A 1 36.39 48.66 -22.01
CA MET A 1 35.24 48.26 -22.86
C MET A 1 35.14 49.24 -24.02
N PRO A 2 34.78 48.82 -25.24
CA PRO A 2 34.40 49.76 -26.30
C PRO A 2 33.19 50.58 -25.82
N ALA A 3 33.07 51.81 -26.35
CA ALA A 3 31.90 52.64 -26.10
C ALA A 3 30.65 51.90 -26.60
N VAL A 4 29.58 51.96 -25.80
CA VAL A 4 28.25 51.55 -26.27
C VAL A 4 27.78 52.68 -27.17
N ASP A 5 27.59 52.39 -28.46
CA ASP A 5 26.91 53.33 -29.35
C ASP A 5 25.55 53.67 -28.75
N LYS A 6 25.15 54.94 -28.82
CA LYS A 6 24.05 55.49 -28.03
C LYS A 6 23.14 56.34 -28.90
N LEU A 7 21.83 56.14 -28.78
CA LEU A 7 20.84 57.05 -29.38
C LEU A 7 20.91 58.39 -28.67
N LEU A 8 21.21 59.45 -29.43
CA LEU A 8 21.25 60.83 -28.94
C LEU A 8 19.83 61.33 -28.72
N LEU A 9 19.55 61.85 -27.51
CA LEU A 9 18.22 62.33 -27.15
C LEU A 9 17.96 63.74 -27.73
N GLU A 10 19.04 64.49 -27.95
CA GLU A 10 19.04 65.82 -28.54
C GLU A 10 18.54 65.82 -29.99
N GLU A 11 18.79 64.73 -30.73
CA GLU A 11 18.35 64.57 -32.13
C GLU A 11 16.88 64.13 -32.25
N ALA A 12 16.24 63.68 -31.17
CA ALA A 12 14.91 63.05 -31.20
C ALA A 12 13.78 63.99 -31.68
N LEU A 13 13.96 65.31 -31.59
CA LEU A 13 13.03 66.31 -32.15
C LEU A 13 13.27 66.56 -33.65
N GLN A 14 14.51 66.46 -34.09
CA GLN A 14 14.89 66.70 -35.49
C GLN A 14 14.42 65.55 -36.38
N ASP A 15 14.30 64.35 -35.80
CA ASP A 15 13.78 63.15 -36.43
C ASP A 15 14.42 62.85 -37.80
N SER A 16 15.75 63.02 -37.85
CA SER A 16 16.47 62.97 -39.12
C SER A 16 16.48 61.54 -39.70
N PRO A 17 16.55 61.37 -41.03
CA PRO A 17 16.72 60.06 -41.65
C PRO A 17 17.94 59.29 -41.14
N GLN A 18 19.01 60.00 -40.74
CA GLN A 18 20.19 59.41 -40.14
C GLN A 18 19.92 58.89 -38.71
N THR A 19 19.20 59.67 -37.89
CA THR A 19 18.76 59.28 -36.54
C THR A 19 17.81 58.07 -36.62
N ARG A 20 16.88 58.06 -37.60
CA ARG A 20 16.00 56.90 -37.89
C ARG A 20 16.76 55.67 -38.37
N SER A 21 17.81 55.84 -39.18
CA SER A 21 18.67 54.74 -39.63
C SER A 21 19.52 54.16 -38.50
N LEU A 22 19.92 54.96 -37.51
CA LEU A 22 20.57 54.45 -36.30
C LEU A 22 19.55 53.73 -35.41
N LEU A 23 18.35 54.30 -35.25
CA LEU A 23 17.26 53.66 -34.51
C LEU A 23 16.94 52.26 -35.05
N SER A 24 16.83 52.08 -36.37
CA SER A 24 16.54 50.76 -36.95
C SER A 24 17.61 49.71 -36.63
N VAL A 25 18.89 50.09 -36.47
CA VAL A 25 19.94 49.16 -36.03
C VAL A 25 19.74 48.73 -34.57
N PHE A 26 19.29 49.64 -33.70
CA PHE A 26 18.91 49.29 -32.32
C PHE A 26 17.66 48.40 -32.27
N GLU A 27 16.70 48.60 -33.18
CA GLU A 27 15.54 47.72 -33.30
C GLU A 27 15.92 46.31 -33.77
N GLU A 28 16.87 46.17 -34.68
CA GLU A 28 17.40 44.90 -35.17
C GLU A 28 18.20 44.14 -34.10
N ASP A 29 19.06 44.83 -33.34
CA ASP A 29 19.76 44.27 -32.16
C ASP A 29 18.77 43.85 -31.07
N ALA A 30 17.72 44.64 -30.82
CA ALA A 30 16.67 44.29 -29.85
C ALA A 30 15.87 43.04 -30.29
N GLY A 31 15.51 42.93 -31.57
CA GLY A 31 14.84 41.74 -32.10
C GLY A 31 15.71 40.49 -32.00
N THR A 32 16.97 40.58 -32.45
CA THR A 32 17.96 39.49 -32.35
C THR A 32 18.18 39.05 -30.90
N LEU A 33 18.25 40.00 -29.97
CA LEU A 33 18.34 39.74 -28.54
C LEU A 33 17.10 39.02 -28.00
N THR A 34 15.89 39.44 -28.40
CA THR A 34 14.65 38.76 -28.02
C THR A 34 14.68 37.29 -28.45
N ASP A 35 15.01 37.00 -29.71
CA ASP A 35 15.08 35.64 -30.23
C ASP A 35 16.15 34.78 -29.54
N TYR A 36 17.32 35.36 -29.24
CA TYR A 36 18.35 34.67 -28.47
C TYR A 36 17.88 34.36 -27.03
N THR A 37 17.27 35.34 -26.34
CA THR A 37 16.77 35.11 -24.97
C THR A 37 15.62 34.09 -24.91
N ASN A 38 14.81 33.96 -25.97
CA ASN A 38 13.81 32.91 -26.08
C ASN A 38 14.47 31.51 -26.05
N GLN A 39 15.49 31.30 -26.88
CA GLN A 39 16.22 30.02 -26.98
C GLN A 39 17.03 29.72 -25.70
N LEU A 40 17.66 30.74 -25.12
CA LEU A 40 18.38 30.61 -23.85
C LEU A 40 17.45 30.23 -22.69
N LEU A 41 16.26 30.86 -22.61
CA LEU A 41 15.27 30.54 -21.58
C LEU A 41 14.76 29.10 -21.70
N GLN A 42 14.43 28.64 -22.91
CA GLN A 42 14.04 27.23 -23.14
C GLN A 42 15.14 26.26 -22.70
N THR A 43 16.40 26.60 -22.96
CA THR A 43 17.55 25.79 -22.55
C THR A 43 17.70 25.75 -21.02
N MET A 44 17.60 26.90 -20.35
CA MET A 44 17.65 27.01 -18.89
C MET A 44 16.48 26.30 -18.20
N GLN A 45 15.26 26.41 -18.76
CA GLN A 45 14.08 25.68 -18.29
C GLN A 45 14.25 24.17 -18.43
N ARG A 46 14.87 23.68 -19.51
CA ARG A 46 15.18 22.26 -19.67
C ARG A 46 16.21 21.77 -18.65
N VAL A 47 17.23 22.57 -18.33
CA VAL A 47 18.22 22.24 -17.28
C VAL A 47 17.55 22.18 -15.90
N TYR A 48 16.72 23.17 -15.57
CA TYR A 48 15.93 23.17 -14.33
C TYR A 48 14.96 21.97 -14.25
N GLY A 49 14.24 21.68 -15.34
CA GLY A 49 13.32 20.54 -15.41
C GLY A 49 14.02 19.20 -15.19
N ALA A 50 15.18 18.98 -15.82
CA ALA A 50 15.99 17.79 -15.58
C ALA A 50 16.48 17.67 -14.13
N GLN A 51 16.84 18.80 -13.50
CA GLN A 51 17.22 18.82 -12.09
C GLN A 51 16.01 18.54 -11.16
N ASN A 52 14.81 18.94 -11.53
CA ASN A 52 13.59 18.64 -10.79
C ASN A 52 13.18 17.17 -10.91
N GLU A 53 13.26 16.59 -12.11
CA GLU A 53 13.05 15.14 -12.33
C GLU A 53 14.04 14.29 -11.54
N MET A 54 15.29 14.74 -11.39
CA MET A 54 16.28 14.05 -10.56
C MET A 54 15.82 13.95 -9.09
N CYS A 55 15.22 15.01 -8.53
CA CYS A 55 14.67 14.99 -7.18
C CYS A 55 13.58 13.90 -7.04
N LEU A 56 12.61 13.89 -7.96
CA LEU A 56 11.51 12.92 -7.98
C LEU A 56 12.05 11.48 -8.10
N ALA A 57 13.03 11.25 -8.96
CA ALA A 57 13.68 9.95 -9.12
C ALA A 57 14.41 9.50 -7.84
N THR A 58 15.14 10.39 -7.17
CA THR A 58 15.80 10.04 -5.90
C THR A 58 14.82 9.80 -4.76
N GLN A 59 13.74 10.58 -4.66
CA GLN A 59 12.68 10.38 -3.67
C GLN A 59 11.97 9.03 -3.88
N GLN A 60 11.66 8.67 -5.14
CA GLN A 60 11.06 7.39 -5.47
C GLN A 60 12.01 6.22 -5.15
N LEU A 61 13.31 6.39 -5.42
CA LEU A 61 14.31 5.37 -5.10
C LEU A 61 14.40 5.10 -3.60
N SER A 62 14.52 6.13 -2.74
CA SER A 62 14.49 5.95 -1.27
C SER A 62 13.22 5.23 -0.83
N SER A 63 12.05 5.69 -1.29
CA SER A 63 10.77 5.07 -0.97
C SER A 63 10.69 3.59 -1.36
N GLN A 64 11.25 3.21 -2.51
CA GLN A 64 11.29 1.84 -3.00
C GLN A 64 12.25 0.94 -2.19
N LEU A 65 13.35 1.48 -1.66
CA LEU A 65 14.24 0.75 -0.74
C LEU A 65 13.54 0.47 0.60
N LEU A 66 12.89 1.49 1.18
CA LEU A 66 12.10 1.35 2.41
C LEU A 66 10.85 0.46 2.25
N ALA A 67 10.38 0.26 1.02
CA ALA A 67 9.28 -0.66 0.72
C ALA A 67 9.67 -2.14 0.85
N TYR A 68 10.98 -2.49 0.87
CA TYR A 68 11.45 -3.87 0.98
C TYR A 68 11.08 -4.52 2.31
N GLU A 69 11.27 -3.80 3.43
CA GLU A 69 10.90 -4.24 4.78
C GLU A 69 9.39 -4.55 4.91
N LYS A 70 8.57 -3.87 4.11
CA LYS A 70 7.11 -4.00 4.08
C LYS A 70 6.62 -5.13 3.15
N GLN A 71 7.52 -5.86 2.50
CA GLN A 71 7.16 -7.02 1.68
C GLN A 71 7.04 -8.27 2.55
N ASN A 72 5.91 -8.97 2.43
CA ASN A 72 5.66 -10.17 3.21
C ASN A 72 6.17 -11.40 2.45
N PHE A 73 7.41 -11.79 2.76
CA PHE A 73 8.05 -12.96 2.17
C PHE A 73 7.54 -14.26 2.83
N ALA A 74 6.97 -15.17 2.04
CA ALA A 74 6.32 -16.38 2.54
C ALA A 74 7.26 -17.39 3.25
N LEU A 75 8.58 -17.23 3.12
CA LEU A 75 9.60 -18.11 3.71
C LEU A 75 10.09 -17.65 5.10
N GLY A 76 9.70 -16.45 5.54
CA GLY A 76 10.10 -15.89 6.84
C GLY A 76 10.21 -14.37 6.80
N LYS A 77 10.56 -13.77 7.96
CA LYS A 77 10.96 -12.35 7.99
C LYS A 77 12.19 -12.14 7.12
N GLY A 78 12.27 -10.98 6.46
CA GLY A 78 13.45 -10.63 5.66
C GLY A 78 14.73 -10.57 6.52
N ASP A 79 15.88 -10.75 5.88
CA ASP A 79 17.18 -10.67 6.55
C ASP A 79 17.42 -9.26 7.12
N GLU A 80 17.56 -9.17 8.43
CA GLU A 80 17.80 -7.92 9.18
C GLU A 80 19.10 -7.22 8.75
N GLU A 81 20.16 -7.96 8.34
CA GLU A 81 21.38 -7.33 7.80
C GLU A 81 21.10 -6.65 6.44
N VAL A 82 20.23 -7.24 5.62
CA VAL A 82 19.80 -6.66 4.33
C VAL A 82 18.86 -5.48 4.56
N ILE A 83 17.86 -5.61 5.44
CA ILE A 83 16.89 -4.55 5.74
C ILE A 83 17.62 -3.30 6.27
N SER A 84 18.46 -3.46 7.29
CA SER A 84 19.23 -2.34 7.87
C SER A 84 20.19 -1.69 6.86
N THR A 85 20.80 -2.47 5.97
CA THR A 85 21.64 -1.96 4.87
C THR A 85 20.81 -1.13 3.88
N LEU A 86 19.62 -1.60 3.48
CA LEU A 86 18.73 -0.88 2.57
C LEU A 86 18.16 0.40 3.20
N GLN A 87 17.80 0.36 4.49
CA GLN A 87 17.39 1.56 5.26
C GLN A 87 18.51 2.60 5.30
N TYR A 88 19.77 2.19 5.50
CA TYR A 88 20.90 3.12 5.48
C TYR A 88 21.09 3.76 4.09
N PHE A 89 21.01 2.97 3.01
CA PHE A 89 21.05 3.52 1.64
C PHE A 89 19.89 4.49 1.37
N ALA A 90 18.67 4.19 1.84
CA ALA A 90 17.52 5.07 1.70
C ALA A 90 17.76 6.44 2.35
N ASN A 91 18.25 6.46 3.60
CA ASN A 91 18.59 7.71 4.31
C ASN A 91 19.63 8.56 3.54
N VAL A 92 20.67 7.92 2.99
CA VAL A 92 21.71 8.59 2.18
C VAL A 92 21.14 9.17 0.88
N ILE A 93 20.19 8.47 0.26
CA ILE A 93 19.50 8.93 -0.95
C ILE A 93 18.53 10.07 -0.65
N ASP A 94 17.90 10.09 0.53
CA ASP A 94 17.09 11.23 0.98
C ASP A 94 17.95 12.46 1.31
N GLU A 95 19.12 12.30 1.93
CA GLU A 95 20.10 13.40 2.09
C GLU A 95 20.53 13.96 0.72
N LEU A 96 20.80 13.09 -0.27
CA LEU A 96 21.10 13.51 -1.64
C LEU A 96 19.92 14.24 -2.30
N ASN A 97 18.68 13.76 -2.10
CA ASN A 97 17.46 14.38 -2.62
C ASN A 97 17.26 15.80 -2.06
N VAL A 98 17.59 16.04 -0.79
CA VAL A 98 17.59 17.39 -0.20
C VAL A 98 18.58 18.31 -0.93
N LEU A 99 19.79 17.84 -1.24
CA LEU A 99 20.77 18.62 -2.01
C LEU A 99 20.29 18.91 -3.45
N HIS A 100 19.68 17.92 -4.11
CA HIS A 100 19.09 18.11 -5.43
C HIS A 100 17.92 19.11 -5.41
N THR A 101 17.10 19.09 -4.35
CA THR A 101 15.97 20.02 -4.16
C THR A 101 16.44 21.44 -3.88
N GLU A 102 17.48 21.62 -3.05
CA GLU A 102 18.12 22.92 -2.82
C GLU A 102 18.70 23.49 -4.12
N LEU A 103 19.40 22.66 -4.91
CA LEU A 103 19.91 23.05 -6.22
C LEU A 103 18.78 23.42 -7.19
N ALA A 104 17.72 22.60 -7.30
CA ALA A 104 16.57 22.87 -8.17
C ALA A 104 15.95 24.24 -7.86
N LYS A 105 15.73 24.54 -6.58
CA LYS A 105 15.24 25.85 -6.13
C LYS A 105 16.21 26.98 -6.49
N GLN A 106 17.50 26.81 -6.22
CA GLN A 106 18.49 27.84 -6.56
C GLN A 106 18.57 28.09 -8.08
N LEU A 107 18.40 27.06 -8.92
CA LEU A 107 18.32 27.21 -10.37
C LEU A 107 17.05 27.96 -10.82
N ALA A 108 15.89 27.67 -10.21
CA ALA A 108 14.67 28.44 -10.47
C ALA A 108 14.85 29.92 -10.12
N ASP A 109 15.29 30.21 -8.89
CA ASP A 109 15.36 31.57 -8.33
C ASP A 109 16.48 32.42 -8.96
N THR A 110 17.64 31.83 -9.27
CA THR A 110 18.85 32.59 -9.68
C THR A 110 19.26 32.44 -11.13
N MET A 111 18.72 31.45 -11.87
CA MET A 111 19.00 31.27 -13.30
C MET A 111 17.74 31.52 -14.16
N VAL A 112 16.63 30.81 -13.89
CA VAL A 112 15.44 30.87 -14.74
C VAL A 112 14.66 32.18 -14.53
N LEU A 113 14.34 32.51 -13.28
CA LEU A 113 13.50 33.67 -12.95
C LEU A 113 14.07 35.02 -13.42
N PRO A 114 15.37 35.34 -13.30
CA PRO A 114 15.89 36.63 -13.78
C PRO A 114 15.76 36.79 -15.30
N LEU A 115 15.90 35.71 -16.07
CA LEU A 115 15.75 35.74 -17.53
C LEU A 115 14.28 35.84 -17.96
N ILE A 116 13.35 35.23 -17.21
CA ILE A 116 11.90 35.46 -17.38
C ILE A 116 11.59 36.94 -17.14
N GLN A 117 12.03 37.50 -16.01
CA GLN A 117 11.79 38.91 -15.67
C GLN A 117 12.36 39.88 -16.71
N PHE A 118 13.55 39.63 -17.24
CA PHE A 118 14.13 40.42 -18.32
C PHE A 118 13.26 40.41 -19.59
N ARG A 119 12.71 39.26 -19.98
CA ARG A 119 11.79 39.18 -21.13
C ARG A 119 10.45 39.87 -20.86
N GLU A 120 9.83 39.56 -19.73
CA GLU A 120 8.47 40.02 -19.40
C GLU A 120 8.40 41.49 -19.00
N LYS A 121 9.45 42.07 -18.41
CA LYS A 121 9.55 43.51 -18.16
C LYS A 121 10.31 44.24 -19.24
N ASP A 122 11.60 43.98 -19.39
CA ASP A 122 12.50 44.89 -20.13
C ASP A 122 12.25 44.84 -21.64
N LEU A 123 12.11 43.65 -22.22
CA LEU A 123 11.81 43.51 -23.66
C LEU A 123 10.37 43.94 -23.98
N THR A 124 9.42 43.66 -23.08
CA THR A 124 8.02 44.09 -23.24
C THR A 124 7.86 45.61 -23.11
N GLU A 125 8.60 46.27 -22.21
CA GLU A 125 8.69 47.73 -22.09
C GLU A 125 9.18 48.34 -23.42
N VAL A 126 10.27 47.80 -23.97
CA VAL A 126 10.86 48.26 -25.24
C VAL A 126 9.89 48.06 -26.42
N SER A 127 9.19 46.92 -26.50
CA SER A 127 8.16 46.69 -27.52
C SER A 127 6.99 47.66 -27.40
N THR A 128 6.48 47.87 -26.18
CA THR A 128 5.34 48.79 -25.93
C THR A 128 5.70 50.23 -26.28
N LEU A 129 6.93 50.67 -25.94
CA LEU A 129 7.40 52.00 -26.29
C LEU A 129 7.64 52.18 -27.80
N LYS A 130 8.05 51.13 -28.51
CA LYS A 130 8.12 51.11 -29.99
C LYS A 130 6.75 51.39 -30.60
N ASP A 131 5.73 50.65 -30.19
CA ASP A 131 4.38 50.77 -30.74
C ASP A 131 3.76 52.15 -30.46
N LEU A 132 3.97 52.68 -29.25
CA LEU A 132 3.55 54.04 -28.88
C LEU A 132 4.26 55.11 -29.72
N PHE A 133 5.55 54.95 -29.98
CA PHE A 133 6.34 55.84 -30.83
C PHE A 133 5.88 55.78 -32.30
N LEU A 134 5.66 54.59 -32.86
CA LEU A 134 5.16 54.42 -34.23
C LEU A 134 3.77 55.03 -34.40
N LEU A 135 2.87 54.84 -33.44
CA LEU A 135 1.54 55.46 -33.43
C LEU A 135 1.63 56.99 -33.40
N ALA A 136 2.48 57.56 -32.55
CA ALA A 136 2.67 58.99 -32.43
C ALA A 136 3.37 59.61 -33.67
N SER A 137 4.29 58.89 -34.30
CA SER A 137 4.91 59.27 -35.59
C SER A 137 3.85 59.38 -36.68
N ASN A 138 3.04 58.33 -36.87
CA ASN A 138 1.97 58.30 -37.88
C ASN A 138 0.93 59.43 -37.66
N GLU A 139 0.58 59.73 -36.40
CA GLU A 139 -0.33 60.83 -36.05
C GLU A 139 0.28 62.21 -36.39
N HIS A 140 1.59 62.39 -36.20
CA HIS A 140 2.28 63.62 -36.59
C HIS A 140 2.38 63.77 -38.10
N ASP A 141 2.69 62.69 -38.83
CA ASP A 141 2.74 62.68 -40.31
C ASP A 141 1.39 63.06 -40.93
N LEU A 142 0.28 62.49 -40.42
CA LEU A 142 -1.08 62.85 -40.84
C LEU A 142 -1.42 64.32 -40.53
N SER A 143 -1.05 64.80 -39.33
CA SER A 143 -1.26 66.20 -38.92
C SER A 143 -0.46 67.18 -39.81
N MET A 144 0.79 66.85 -40.13
CA MET A 144 1.66 67.61 -41.03
C MET A 144 1.14 67.61 -42.47
N ALA A 145 0.60 66.49 -42.95
CA ALA A 145 -0.04 66.41 -44.26
C ALA A 145 -1.31 67.27 -44.34
N LYS A 146 -2.11 67.31 -43.26
CA LYS A 146 -3.29 68.17 -43.14
C LYS A 146 -2.91 69.67 -43.14
N HIS A 147 -1.91 70.05 -42.35
CA HIS A 147 -1.37 71.42 -42.31
C HIS A 147 -0.81 71.87 -43.67
N SER A 148 -0.07 71.00 -44.36
CA SER A 148 0.52 71.31 -45.67
C SER A 148 -0.51 71.54 -46.78
N ARG A 149 -1.78 71.16 -46.58
CA ARG A 149 -2.89 71.35 -47.54
C ARG A 149 -3.69 72.65 -47.30
N LEU A 150 -3.29 73.51 -46.35
CA LEU A 150 -3.98 74.76 -46.06
C LEU A 150 -4.01 75.74 -47.27
N PRO A 151 -5.15 76.38 -47.58
CA PRO A 151 -5.33 77.16 -48.80
C PRO A 151 -4.69 78.55 -48.73
N LYS A 152 -3.55 78.73 -49.40
CA LYS A 152 -2.79 80.01 -49.47
C LYS A 152 -3.57 81.24 -49.98
N LYS A 153 -4.63 81.07 -50.78
CA LYS A 153 -5.40 82.17 -51.40
C LYS A 153 -6.62 82.64 -50.59
N ARG A 154 -7.02 81.89 -49.56
CA ARG A 154 -8.18 82.20 -48.70
C ARG A 154 -7.84 81.73 -47.28
N GLU A 155 -7.06 82.55 -46.57
CA GLU A 155 -6.66 82.22 -45.20
C GLU A 155 -7.87 82.32 -44.26
N ASN A 156 -8.14 81.23 -43.55
CA ASN A 156 -9.06 81.20 -42.42
C ASN A 156 -8.19 81.05 -41.16
N GLU A 157 -7.96 82.16 -40.46
CA GLU A 157 -7.08 82.20 -39.28
C GLU A 157 -7.53 81.26 -38.16
N LYS A 158 -8.84 81.04 -37.99
CA LYS A 158 -9.35 80.07 -36.99
C LYS A 158 -8.94 78.64 -37.35
N LEU A 159 -9.18 78.22 -38.59
CA LEU A 159 -8.83 76.87 -39.08
C LEU A 159 -7.31 76.64 -39.09
N LYS A 160 -6.55 77.68 -39.45
CA LYS A 160 -5.07 77.69 -39.43
C LYS A 160 -4.54 77.52 -38.01
N ALA A 161 -5.09 78.24 -37.03
CA ALA A 161 -4.72 78.11 -35.62
C ALA A 161 -5.11 76.73 -35.03
N GLU A 162 -6.28 76.21 -35.38
CA GLU A 162 -6.73 74.86 -34.95
C GLU A 162 -5.79 73.76 -35.46
N ILE A 163 -5.47 73.75 -36.77
CA ILE A 163 -4.56 72.76 -37.35
C ILE A 163 -3.11 72.94 -36.88
N ALA A 164 -2.65 74.18 -36.65
CA ALA A 164 -1.33 74.42 -36.05
C ALA A 164 -1.25 73.88 -34.62
N LYS A 165 -2.32 73.96 -33.82
CA LYS A 165 -2.41 73.39 -32.48
C LYS A 165 -2.44 71.85 -32.51
N GLU A 166 -3.14 71.26 -33.47
CA GLU A 166 -3.16 69.81 -33.74
C GLU A 166 -1.74 69.29 -34.06
N VAL A 167 -1.03 69.92 -35.01
CA VAL A 167 0.37 69.62 -35.33
C VAL A 167 1.29 69.77 -34.12
N ALA A 168 1.15 70.85 -33.34
CA ALA A 168 1.97 71.07 -32.16
C ALA A 168 1.76 69.98 -31.10
N SER A 169 0.52 69.50 -30.91
CA SER A 169 0.20 68.40 -29.99
C SER A 169 0.77 67.07 -30.49
N ALA A 170 0.56 66.73 -31.76
CA ALA A 170 1.06 65.48 -32.35
C ALA A 170 2.59 65.43 -32.33
N ARG A 171 3.27 66.54 -32.68
CA ARG A 171 4.74 66.66 -32.58
C ARG A 171 5.24 66.50 -31.14
N ARG A 172 4.55 67.07 -30.16
CA ARG A 172 4.90 66.92 -28.73
C ARG A 172 4.74 65.46 -28.28
N LYS A 173 3.70 64.77 -28.74
CA LYS A 173 3.46 63.35 -28.47
C LYS A 173 4.57 62.49 -29.08
N GLN A 174 4.90 62.70 -30.35
CA GLN A 174 6.00 62.01 -31.03
C GLN A 174 7.32 62.21 -30.29
N HIS A 175 7.71 63.47 -30.01
CA HIS A 175 8.94 63.79 -29.27
C HIS A 175 9.01 63.12 -27.89
N LEU A 176 7.91 63.13 -27.13
CA LEU A 176 7.89 62.47 -25.81
C LEU A 176 8.09 60.95 -25.96
N SER A 177 7.37 60.32 -26.89
CA SER A 177 7.49 58.88 -27.15
C SER A 177 8.87 58.47 -27.68
N SER A 178 9.50 59.28 -28.54
CA SER A 178 10.85 59.02 -29.04
C SER A 178 11.90 59.16 -27.94
N LEU A 179 11.81 60.18 -27.07
CA LEU A 179 12.68 60.30 -25.91
C LEU A 179 12.58 59.09 -24.96
N GLN A 180 11.35 58.64 -24.67
CA GLN A 180 11.13 57.44 -23.83
C GLN A 180 11.70 56.19 -24.51
N TYR A 181 11.41 55.99 -25.79
CA TYR A 181 11.85 54.82 -26.55
C TYR A 181 13.38 54.77 -26.70
N TYR A 182 14.02 55.88 -27.05
CA TYR A 182 15.49 55.97 -27.18
C TYR A 182 16.16 55.76 -25.82
N SER A 183 15.55 56.26 -24.74
CA SER A 183 16.06 56.02 -23.37
C SER A 183 15.96 54.55 -22.97
N ALA A 184 14.85 53.87 -23.31
CA ALA A 184 14.67 52.45 -23.04
C ALA A 184 15.65 51.58 -23.86
N LEU A 185 15.84 51.86 -25.16
CA LEU A 185 16.83 51.18 -26.00
C LEU A 185 18.27 51.41 -25.50
N ASN A 186 18.61 52.63 -25.08
CA ASN A 186 19.90 52.92 -24.45
C ASN A 186 20.09 52.16 -23.12
N ALA A 187 19.04 52.04 -22.30
CA ALA A 187 19.08 51.25 -21.06
C ALA A 187 19.21 49.75 -21.35
N LEU A 188 18.53 49.24 -22.39
CA LEU A 188 18.59 47.85 -22.82
C LEU A 188 20.03 47.39 -23.14
N GLN A 189 20.87 48.26 -23.71
CA GLN A 189 22.29 47.95 -23.96
C GLN A 189 23.09 47.62 -22.69
N TYR A 190 22.65 48.09 -21.52
CA TYR A 190 23.19 47.72 -20.21
C TYR A 190 22.44 46.54 -19.62
N ARG A 191 21.10 46.57 -19.59
CA ARG A 191 20.27 45.49 -19.03
C ARG A 191 20.57 44.14 -19.70
N LYS A 192 20.82 44.11 -21.03
CA LYS A 192 21.20 42.88 -21.75
C LYS A 192 22.51 42.26 -21.28
N ARG A 193 23.46 43.05 -20.76
CA ARG A 193 24.73 42.52 -20.22
C ARG A 193 24.49 41.82 -18.89
N THR A 194 23.77 42.47 -17.98
CA THR A 194 23.38 41.91 -16.68
C THR A 194 22.52 40.66 -16.85
N ALA A 195 21.48 40.72 -17.69
CA ALA A 195 20.58 39.60 -17.93
C ALA A 195 21.23 38.34 -18.54
N MET A 196 22.40 38.48 -19.20
CA MET A 196 23.15 37.32 -19.71
C MET A 196 24.19 36.78 -18.71
N LEU A 197 24.67 37.61 -17.78
CA LEU A 197 25.70 37.23 -16.82
C LEU A 197 25.13 36.72 -15.49
N ASP A 198 24.09 37.38 -14.97
CA ASP A 198 23.52 37.04 -13.66
C ASP A 198 22.96 35.60 -13.60
N PRO A 199 22.20 35.10 -14.61
CA PRO A 199 21.76 33.70 -14.62
C PRO A 199 22.89 32.67 -14.59
N ILE A 200 24.00 32.96 -15.29
CA ILE A 200 25.15 32.05 -15.38
C ILE A 200 25.98 32.10 -14.09
N LEU A 201 26.05 33.26 -13.43
CA LEU A 201 26.61 33.39 -12.09
C LEU A 201 25.81 32.60 -11.07
N GLY A 202 24.47 32.75 -11.06
CA GLY A 202 23.56 32.00 -10.19
C GLY A 202 23.66 30.49 -10.37
N TYR A 203 23.59 30.02 -11.62
CA TYR A 203 23.83 28.62 -11.99
C TYR A 203 25.17 28.10 -11.43
N THR A 204 26.26 28.82 -11.69
CA THR A 204 27.62 28.40 -11.29
C THR A 204 27.76 28.34 -9.77
N GLN A 205 27.18 29.29 -9.04
CA GLN A 205 27.16 29.29 -7.58
C GLN A 205 26.36 28.11 -7.02
N GLY A 206 25.20 27.78 -7.62
CA GLY A 206 24.41 26.61 -7.23
C GLY A 206 25.17 25.31 -7.41
N GLN A 207 25.81 25.12 -8.57
CA GLN A 207 26.65 23.95 -8.84
C GLN A 207 27.82 23.83 -7.84
N ILE A 208 28.48 24.94 -7.49
CA ILE A 208 29.56 24.94 -6.49
C ILE A 208 29.05 24.51 -5.10
N THR A 209 27.88 25.01 -4.67
CA THR A 209 27.28 24.63 -3.38
C THR A 209 26.88 23.16 -3.36
N PHE A 210 26.20 22.69 -4.41
CA PHE A 210 25.77 21.30 -4.56
C PHE A 210 26.96 20.35 -4.53
N LEU A 211 28.00 20.59 -5.33
CA LEU A 211 29.19 19.72 -5.40
C LEU A 211 29.98 19.68 -4.08
N LYS A 212 30.08 20.82 -3.37
CA LYS A 212 30.73 20.86 -2.05
C LYS A 212 29.97 20.02 -1.03
N LYS A 213 28.68 20.30 -0.82
CA LYS A 213 27.82 19.54 0.11
C LYS A 213 27.78 18.05 -0.24
N GLY A 214 27.67 17.72 -1.53
CA GLY A 214 27.73 16.33 -2.00
C GLY A 214 29.05 15.65 -1.70
N SER A 215 30.20 16.34 -1.84
CA SER A 215 31.51 15.79 -1.49
C SER A 215 31.73 15.62 0.02
N GLU A 216 31.06 16.43 0.85
CA GLU A 216 31.08 16.30 2.31
C GLU A 216 30.22 15.11 2.78
N MET A 217 29.09 14.86 2.11
CA MET A 217 28.21 13.71 2.33
C MET A 217 28.88 12.39 1.91
N PHE A 218 29.41 12.32 0.68
CA PHE A 218 30.19 11.18 0.17
C PHE A 218 31.64 11.20 0.67
N SER A 219 31.80 11.30 1.99
CA SER A 219 33.10 11.26 2.68
C SER A 219 33.61 9.82 2.88
N ARG A 220 34.83 9.69 3.39
CA ARG A 220 35.46 8.40 3.75
C ARG A 220 34.59 7.46 4.59
N LYS A 221 33.69 7.99 5.42
CA LYS A 221 32.74 7.15 6.19
C LYS A 221 31.82 6.33 5.27
N MET A 222 31.46 6.89 4.11
CA MET A 222 30.72 6.20 3.07
C MET A 222 31.58 5.12 2.41
N ASP A 223 32.84 5.42 2.10
CA ASP A 223 33.77 4.42 1.52
C ASP A 223 33.95 3.21 2.45
N ASP A 224 34.11 3.46 3.77
CA ASP A 224 34.23 2.42 4.79
C ASP A 224 32.93 1.57 4.86
N PHE A 225 31.74 2.20 4.79
CA PHE A 225 30.44 1.50 4.72
C PHE A 225 30.28 0.68 3.43
N LEU A 226 30.55 1.26 2.26
CA LEU A 226 30.47 0.57 0.96
C LEU A 226 31.43 -0.62 0.88
N SER A 227 32.60 -0.51 1.53
CA SER A 227 33.56 -1.62 1.67
C SER A 227 33.03 -2.75 2.55
N SER A 228 32.30 -2.42 3.63
CA SER A 228 31.60 -3.39 4.48
C SER A 228 30.51 -4.13 3.71
N VAL A 229 29.63 -3.39 3.00
CA VAL A 229 28.58 -3.97 2.15
C VAL A 229 29.16 -4.84 1.04
N SER A 230 30.25 -4.41 0.40
CA SER A 230 30.95 -5.22 -0.61
C SER A 230 31.49 -6.54 -0.03
N SER A 231 31.97 -6.52 1.21
CA SER A 231 32.45 -7.71 1.92
C SER A 231 31.30 -8.64 2.31
N MET A 232 30.14 -8.10 2.71
CA MET A 232 28.91 -8.85 2.95
C MET A 232 28.43 -9.56 1.68
N ILE A 233 28.39 -8.87 0.53
CA ILE A 233 28.01 -9.46 -0.76
C ILE A 233 28.97 -10.60 -1.15
N GLN A 234 30.28 -10.43 -0.96
CA GLN A 234 31.27 -11.49 -1.22
C GLN A 234 31.09 -12.70 -0.29
N ARG A 235 30.71 -12.49 0.98
CA ARG A 235 30.40 -13.56 1.93
C ARG A 235 29.19 -14.37 1.46
N ILE A 236 28.09 -13.69 1.13
CA ILE A 236 26.85 -14.31 0.63
C ILE A 236 27.12 -15.09 -0.66
N GLN A 237 27.88 -14.52 -1.61
CA GLN A 237 28.23 -15.22 -2.85
C GLN A 237 29.03 -16.50 -2.58
N LYS A 238 30.00 -16.46 -1.66
CA LYS A 238 30.80 -17.64 -1.30
C LYS A 238 29.96 -18.73 -0.61
N GLU A 239 29.02 -18.34 0.24
CA GLU A 239 28.06 -19.25 0.87
C GLU A 239 27.16 -19.90 -0.19
N LEU A 240 26.64 -19.12 -1.13
CA LEU A 240 25.87 -19.61 -2.28
C LEU A 240 26.69 -20.60 -3.15
N ASP A 241 27.94 -20.28 -3.48
CA ASP A 241 28.81 -21.16 -4.28
C ASP A 241 29.09 -22.50 -3.55
N THR A 242 29.25 -22.44 -2.23
CA THR A 242 29.51 -23.62 -1.39
C THR A 242 28.27 -24.53 -1.31
N GLU A 243 27.10 -23.95 -1.06
CA GLU A 243 25.84 -24.69 -0.98
C GLU A 243 25.39 -25.21 -2.35
N ALA A 244 25.61 -24.44 -3.43
CA ALA A 244 25.33 -24.88 -4.80
C ALA A 244 26.15 -26.11 -5.19
N GLU A 245 27.43 -26.17 -4.84
CA GLU A 245 28.26 -27.35 -5.11
C GLU A 245 27.87 -28.54 -4.22
N ALA A 246 27.51 -28.31 -2.96
CA ALA A 246 26.98 -29.36 -2.08
C ALA A 246 25.68 -29.96 -2.65
N MET A 247 24.71 -29.12 -3.01
CA MET A 247 23.47 -29.53 -3.67
C MET A 247 23.73 -30.28 -4.99
N ARG A 248 24.70 -29.82 -5.80
CA ARG A 248 25.09 -30.48 -7.06
C ARG A 248 25.64 -31.89 -6.82
N LEU A 249 26.44 -32.09 -5.77
CA LEU A 249 26.97 -33.41 -5.39
C LEU A 249 25.85 -34.33 -4.88
N THR A 250 24.97 -33.84 -4.01
CA THR A 250 23.80 -34.62 -3.55
C THR A 250 22.87 -34.98 -4.70
N GLN A 251 22.62 -34.07 -5.64
CA GLN A 251 21.86 -34.36 -6.85
C GLN A 251 22.53 -35.46 -7.70
N GLN A 252 23.85 -35.39 -7.87
CA GLN A 252 24.61 -36.40 -8.61
C GLN A 252 24.57 -37.78 -7.92
N GLU A 253 24.65 -37.83 -6.59
CA GLU A 253 24.53 -39.06 -5.81
C GLU A 253 23.14 -39.68 -5.96
N LEU A 254 22.07 -38.89 -5.75
CA LEU A 254 20.68 -39.35 -5.88
C LEU A 254 20.35 -39.86 -7.28
N LEU A 255 20.92 -39.25 -8.33
CA LEU A 255 20.78 -39.69 -9.72
C LEU A 255 21.71 -40.85 -10.11
N SER A 256 22.69 -41.20 -9.29
CA SER A 256 23.57 -42.37 -9.51
C SER A 256 22.96 -43.69 -9.03
N GLY A 257 21.78 -43.64 -8.42
CA GLY A 257 20.99 -44.82 -8.06
C GLY A 257 20.61 -45.69 -9.27
N SER A 258 20.20 -46.92 -9.01
CA SER A 258 19.82 -47.84 -10.09
C SER A 258 18.50 -47.44 -10.75
N ASP A 259 18.45 -47.43 -12.09
CA ASP A 259 17.24 -47.23 -12.90
C ASP A 259 16.05 -48.14 -12.52
N LEU A 260 16.32 -49.26 -11.84
CA LEU A 260 15.31 -50.13 -11.27
C LEU A 260 14.40 -49.39 -10.27
N LEU A 261 14.91 -48.40 -9.53
CA LEU A 261 14.13 -47.58 -8.60
C LEU A 261 13.05 -46.73 -9.29
N TYR A 262 13.26 -46.38 -10.57
CA TYR A 262 12.30 -45.63 -11.38
C TYR A 262 11.35 -46.55 -12.18
N THR A 263 11.56 -47.87 -12.13
CA THR A 263 10.80 -48.87 -12.88
C THR A 263 9.72 -49.49 -11.97
N PRO A 264 8.42 -49.22 -12.18
CA PRO A 264 7.36 -49.90 -11.44
C PRO A 264 7.46 -51.42 -11.63
N ASP A 265 7.10 -52.19 -10.61
CA ASP A 265 7.12 -53.66 -10.63
C ASP A 265 8.50 -54.32 -10.86
N TYR A 266 9.63 -53.60 -10.73
CA TYR A 266 10.97 -54.18 -11.00
C TYR A 266 11.30 -55.44 -10.18
N ASP A 267 10.72 -55.57 -8.97
CA ASP A 267 10.94 -56.68 -8.05
C ASP A 267 9.86 -57.77 -8.09
N VAL A 268 8.92 -57.75 -9.06
CA VAL A 268 7.79 -58.71 -9.13
C VAL A 268 8.21 -60.19 -9.12
N ALA A 269 9.41 -60.52 -9.60
CA ALA A 269 9.95 -61.87 -9.57
C ALA A 269 10.38 -62.33 -8.15
N SER A 270 10.74 -61.41 -7.26
CA SER A 270 11.17 -61.69 -5.88
C SER A 270 10.93 -60.46 -4.97
N PRO A 271 9.66 -60.07 -4.71
CA PRO A 271 9.36 -58.80 -4.05
C PRO A 271 9.66 -58.89 -2.55
N VAL A 272 10.39 -57.91 -2.02
CA VAL A 272 10.68 -57.80 -0.58
C VAL A 272 9.57 -56.99 0.05
N ILE A 273 8.59 -57.68 0.64
CA ILE A 273 7.35 -57.08 1.16
C ILE A 273 7.40 -56.99 2.69
N ASN A 274 7.32 -55.78 3.25
CA ASN A 274 7.23 -55.59 4.68
C ASN A 274 5.77 -55.63 5.17
N ARG A 275 5.36 -56.79 5.72
CA ARG A 275 4.00 -56.99 6.24
C ARG A 275 3.77 -56.46 7.66
N ASN A 276 4.80 -55.92 8.32
CA ASN A 276 4.74 -55.47 9.72
C ASN A 276 4.66 -53.93 9.85
N LEU A 277 4.47 -53.22 8.74
CA LEU A 277 4.30 -51.77 8.74
C LEU A 277 3.05 -51.37 9.53
N ILE A 278 3.18 -50.31 10.33
CA ILE A 278 2.08 -49.64 11.05
C ILE A 278 1.81 -48.22 10.54
N GLN A 279 2.65 -47.76 9.60
CA GLN A 279 2.49 -46.52 8.86
C GLN A 279 2.95 -46.75 7.41
N LYS A 280 2.28 -46.11 6.44
CA LYS A 280 2.70 -46.08 5.03
C LYS A 280 2.21 -44.79 4.37
N ALA A 281 2.99 -44.31 3.40
CA ALA A 281 2.66 -43.15 2.57
C ALA A 281 3.08 -43.40 1.12
N GLY A 282 2.37 -42.81 0.16
CA GLY A 282 2.64 -43.02 -1.26
C GLY A 282 1.46 -42.62 -2.16
N TYR A 283 1.70 -42.60 -3.47
CA TYR A 283 0.64 -42.33 -4.46
C TYR A 283 -0.22 -43.58 -4.71
N LEU A 284 -1.53 -43.40 -4.73
CA LEU A 284 -2.51 -44.40 -5.17
C LEU A 284 -3.48 -43.76 -6.16
N ASN A 285 -4.06 -44.56 -7.06
CA ASN A 285 -5.20 -44.10 -7.85
C ASN A 285 -6.50 -44.44 -7.09
N MET A 286 -7.28 -43.42 -6.75
CA MET A 286 -8.59 -43.56 -6.12
C MET A 286 -9.69 -43.65 -7.18
N ARG A 287 -10.58 -44.62 -7.06
CA ARG A 287 -11.76 -44.73 -7.94
C ARG A 287 -12.85 -43.77 -7.46
N VAL A 288 -13.21 -42.81 -8.31
CA VAL A 288 -14.29 -41.85 -8.05
C VAL A 288 -15.50 -42.20 -8.93
N LYS A 289 -16.70 -42.24 -8.35
CA LYS A 289 -17.94 -42.51 -9.08
C LYS A 289 -18.62 -41.18 -9.44
N THR A 290 -18.51 -40.78 -10.69
CA THR A 290 -18.96 -39.45 -11.19
C THR A 290 -20.40 -39.43 -11.69
N GLY A 291 -21.08 -40.58 -11.71
CA GLY A 291 -22.47 -40.70 -12.14
C GLY A 291 -23.03 -42.09 -11.85
N LEU A 292 -24.20 -42.43 -12.41
CA LEU A 292 -24.83 -43.74 -12.14
C LEU A 292 -23.98 -44.92 -12.67
N VAL A 293 -23.32 -44.71 -13.81
CA VAL A 293 -22.52 -45.71 -14.56
C VAL A 293 -21.06 -45.26 -14.78
N THR A 294 -20.76 -43.96 -14.75
CA THR A 294 -19.41 -43.42 -15.02
C THR A 294 -18.52 -43.44 -13.79
N THR A 295 -17.26 -43.84 -14.00
CA THR A 295 -16.19 -43.85 -13.00
C THR A 295 -14.94 -43.19 -13.58
N SER A 296 -14.19 -42.50 -12.72
CA SER A 296 -12.87 -41.93 -12.99
C SER A 296 -11.85 -42.48 -11.99
N TRP A 297 -10.56 -42.29 -12.28
CA TRP A 297 -9.46 -42.67 -11.40
C TRP A 297 -8.52 -41.48 -11.22
N GLU A 298 -8.26 -41.10 -9.97
CA GLU A 298 -7.51 -39.90 -9.62
C GLU A 298 -6.26 -40.28 -8.82
N ARG A 299 -5.07 -39.86 -9.29
CA ARG A 299 -3.80 -40.18 -8.62
C ARG A 299 -3.52 -39.16 -7.51
N LEU A 300 -3.74 -39.58 -6.27
CA LEU A 300 -3.62 -38.73 -5.08
C LEU A 300 -2.55 -39.29 -4.13
N TYR A 301 -2.03 -38.45 -3.23
CA TYR A 301 -1.05 -38.88 -2.24
C TYR A 301 -1.77 -39.30 -0.96
N PHE A 302 -1.60 -40.56 -0.56
CA PHE A 302 -2.21 -41.13 0.63
C PHE A 302 -1.17 -41.36 1.71
N PHE A 303 -1.55 -41.18 2.97
CA PHE A 303 -0.73 -41.50 4.12
C PHE A 303 -1.57 -41.87 5.34
N THR A 304 -1.03 -42.72 6.21
CA THR A 304 -1.69 -43.13 7.46
C THR A 304 -1.21 -42.30 8.64
N GLN A 305 -2.13 -41.69 9.39
CA GLN A 305 -1.81 -40.85 10.55
C GLN A 305 -2.83 -41.07 11.68
N GLY A 306 -2.35 -41.39 12.89
CA GLY A 306 -3.22 -41.50 14.08
C GLY A 306 -4.36 -42.51 13.98
N GLY A 307 -4.23 -43.57 13.19
CA GLY A 307 -5.30 -44.55 12.92
C GLY A 307 -6.17 -44.22 11.69
N ASN A 308 -5.98 -43.05 11.08
CA ASN A 308 -6.74 -42.60 9.92
C ASN A 308 -5.96 -42.77 8.61
N LEU A 309 -6.71 -42.88 7.50
CA LEU A 309 -6.21 -42.70 6.15
C LEU A 309 -6.50 -41.27 5.67
N MET A 310 -5.42 -40.54 5.41
CA MET A 310 -5.40 -39.17 4.91
C MET A 310 -5.09 -39.14 3.41
N CYS A 311 -5.52 -38.09 2.73
CA CYS A 311 -5.27 -37.86 1.30
C CYS A 311 -4.98 -36.38 1.02
N GLN A 312 -4.02 -36.10 0.13
CA GLN A 312 -3.62 -34.75 -0.26
C GLN A 312 -3.48 -34.68 -1.79
N HIS A 313 -4.09 -33.66 -2.41
CA HIS A 313 -3.86 -33.35 -3.83
C HIS A 313 -2.53 -32.62 -4.02
N ARG A 314 -1.93 -32.76 -5.20
CA ARG A 314 -0.74 -32.00 -5.57
C ARG A 314 -1.06 -30.51 -5.66
N GLY A 315 -0.46 -29.71 -4.77
CA GLY A 315 -0.68 -28.27 -4.66
C GLY A 315 -1.50 -27.83 -3.44
N GLU A 316 -2.06 -28.77 -2.67
CA GLU A 316 -2.72 -28.46 -1.39
C GLU A 316 -1.71 -28.36 -0.25
N VAL A 317 -1.94 -27.45 0.69
CA VAL A 317 -1.07 -27.21 1.86
C VAL A 317 -1.16 -28.33 2.90
N ALA A 318 -2.33 -28.99 3.02
CA ALA A 318 -2.59 -30.05 4.00
C ALA A 318 -3.47 -31.14 3.39
N GLY A 319 -3.35 -32.37 3.92
CA GLY A 319 -4.21 -33.51 3.53
C GLY A 319 -5.49 -33.60 4.36
N GLY A 320 -6.59 -33.98 3.70
CA GLY A 320 -7.89 -34.24 4.32
C GLY A 320 -8.05 -35.69 4.80
N LEU A 321 -8.92 -35.88 5.78
CA LEU A 321 -9.36 -37.21 6.25
C LEU A 321 -10.26 -37.87 5.22
N ILE A 322 -9.93 -39.09 4.77
CA ILE A 322 -10.76 -39.88 3.85
C ILE A 322 -11.51 -41.00 4.57
N GLN A 323 -10.82 -41.76 5.42
CA GLN A 323 -11.40 -42.93 6.08
C GLN A 323 -10.68 -43.20 7.39
N ASP A 324 -11.44 -43.21 8.50
CA ASP A 324 -11.00 -43.80 9.76
C ASP A 324 -10.77 -45.31 9.54
N LEU A 325 -9.59 -45.83 9.86
CA LEU A 325 -9.26 -47.25 9.67
C LEU A 325 -9.64 -48.11 10.87
N ASP A 326 -10.18 -47.53 11.95
CA ASP A 326 -10.67 -48.30 13.09
C ASP A 326 -11.72 -49.32 12.66
N ASN A 327 -11.47 -50.59 13.01
CA ASN A 327 -12.28 -51.75 12.63
C ASN A 327 -12.57 -51.90 11.12
N CYS A 328 -11.87 -51.17 10.24
CA CYS A 328 -12.04 -51.29 8.79
C CYS A 328 -11.52 -52.64 8.27
N SER A 329 -12.25 -53.22 7.31
CA SER A 329 -11.75 -54.38 6.56
C SER A 329 -11.07 -53.92 5.27
N VAL A 330 -9.93 -54.51 4.94
CA VAL A 330 -9.23 -54.26 3.66
C VAL A 330 -8.98 -55.57 2.93
N MET A 331 -9.30 -55.61 1.64
CA MET A 331 -9.24 -56.82 0.82
C MET A 331 -8.85 -56.53 -0.63
N ALA A 332 -8.23 -57.52 -1.27
CA ALA A 332 -8.02 -57.55 -2.71
C ALA A 332 -9.36 -57.46 -3.46
N VAL A 333 -9.42 -56.72 -4.57
CA VAL A 333 -10.63 -56.65 -5.42
C VAL A 333 -10.25 -56.55 -6.90
N ASP A 334 -10.93 -57.34 -7.74
CA ASP A 334 -10.87 -57.17 -9.19
C ASP A 334 -11.81 -56.03 -9.61
N CYS A 335 -11.28 -54.96 -10.19
CA CYS A 335 -12.04 -53.76 -10.54
C CYS A 335 -11.61 -53.24 -11.91
N GLU A 336 -12.53 -53.17 -12.88
CA GLU A 336 -12.31 -52.58 -14.21
C GLU A 336 -11.06 -53.11 -14.95
N ASP A 337 -10.70 -54.40 -14.76
CA ASP A 337 -9.50 -55.06 -15.31
C ASP A 337 -8.17 -54.36 -14.93
N ARG A 338 -8.16 -53.63 -13.80
CA ARG A 338 -6.99 -52.92 -13.29
C ARG A 338 -6.20 -53.78 -12.31
N ARG A 339 -4.89 -53.89 -12.57
CA ARG A 339 -3.92 -54.56 -11.67
C ARG A 339 -3.87 -53.84 -10.31
N TYR A 340 -3.66 -54.60 -9.24
CA TYR A 340 -3.36 -54.12 -7.88
C TYR A 340 -4.43 -53.23 -7.25
N CYS A 341 -5.71 -53.55 -7.50
CA CYS A 341 -6.84 -52.90 -6.84
C CYS A 341 -7.17 -53.56 -5.50
N PHE A 342 -7.42 -52.73 -4.47
CA PHE A 342 -7.89 -53.16 -3.17
C PHE A 342 -9.03 -52.26 -2.68
N GLN A 343 -9.89 -52.81 -1.84
CA GLN A 343 -11.03 -52.11 -1.26
C GLN A 343 -10.88 -52.03 0.26
N ILE A 344 -11.04 -50.83 0.81
CA ILE A 344 -11.24 -50.60 2.24
C ILE A 344 -12.74 -50.44 2.47
N THR A 345 -13.31 -51.19 3.40
CA THR A 345 -14.74 -51.15 3.73
C THR A 345 -14.91 -50.84 5.21
N ALA A 346 -15.66 -49.76 5.49
CA ALA A 346 -15.93 -49.28 6.84
C ALA A 346 -16.71 -50.31 7.68
N PRO A 347 -16.66 -50.25 9.03
CA PRO A 347 -17.27 -51.24 9.91
C PRO A 347 -18.79 -51.39 9.72
N ASN A 348 -19.45 -50.32 9.26
CA ASN A 348 -20.88 -50.28 8.99
C ASN A 348 -21.28 -50.79 7.59
N GLY A 349 -20.32 -51.17 6.74
CA GLY A 349 -20.55 -51.64 5.36
C GLY A 349 -21.08 -50.59 4.37
N LYS A 350 -21.22 -49.31 4.77
CA LYS A 350 -21.83 -48.25 3.95
C LYS A 350 -20.82 -47.43 3.14
N SER A 351 -19.57 -47.34 3.61
CA SER A 351 -18.46 -46.70 2.89
C SER A 351 -17.51 -47.77 2.36
N SER A 352 -17.20 -47.69 1.08
CA SER A 352 -16.22 -48.56 0.41
C SER A 352 -15.33 -47.72 -0.51
N LEU A 353 -14.05 -47.63 -0.15
CA LEU A 353 -13.03 -46.94 -0.92
C LEU A 353 -12.24 -47.95 -1.76
N ILE A 354 -12.18 -47.76 -3.08
CA ILE A 354 -11.39 -48.60 -3.98
C ILE A 354 -10.15 -47.81 -4.42
N LEU A 355 -8.98 -48.38 -4.11
CA LEU A 355 -7.67 -47.82 -4.40
C LEU A 355 -6.87 -48.77 -5.30
N GLN A 356 -5.95 -48.22 -6.08
CA GLN A 356 -5.02 -48.96 -6.93
C GLN A 356 -3.58 -48.56 -6.62
N ALA A 357 -2.73 -49.54 -6.35
CA ALA A 357 -1.29 -49.36 -6.22
C ALA A 357 -0.57 -49.51 -7.59
N GLU A 358 0.63 -48.94 -7.71
CA GLU A 358 1.40 -48.98 -8.97
C GLU A 358 2.20 -50.29 -9.18
N GLY A 359 2.39 -51.10 -8.13
CA GLY A 359 3.07 -52.39 -8.24
C GLY A 359 2.77 -53.37 -7.10
N LYS A 360 3.20 -54.64 -7.27
CA LYS A 360 2.86 -55.74 -6.37
C LYS A 360 3.36 -55.55 -4.93
N ARG A 361 4.57 -55.02 -4.74
CA ARG A 361 5.11 -54.76 -3.39
C ARG A 361 4.24 -53.75 -2.65
N GLU A 362 4.05 -52.57 -3.25
CA GLU A 362 3.22 -51.50 -2.69
C GLU A 362 1.81 -52.00 -2.35
N TYR A 363 1.22 -52.80 -3.25
CA TYR A 363 -0.08 -53.43 -3.06
C TYR A 363 -0.19 -54.31 -1.81
N GLU A 364 0.72 -55.28 -1.64
CA GLU A 364 0.70 -56.16 -0.47
C GLU A 364 1.04 -55.41 0.82
N GLU A 365 1.91 -54.41 0.76
CA GLU A 365 2.25 -53.56 1.90
C GLU A 365 1.09 -52.66 2.33
N TRP A 366 0.39 -51.98 1.41
CA TRP A 366 -0.79 -51.17 1.76
C TRP A 366 -1.88 -52.00 2.46
N ILE A 367 -2.22 -53.18 1.90
CA ILE A 367 -3.17 -54.10 2.52
C ILE A 367 -2.70 -54.57 3.90
N SER A 368 -1.41 -54.86 4.06
CA SER A 368 -0.85 -55.30 5.36
C SER A 368 -0.89 -54.17 6.39
N THR A 369 -0.45 -52.96 6.03
CA THR A 369 -0.44 -51.79 6.93
C THR A 369 -1.84 -51.44 7.42
N ILE A 370 -2.83 -51.40 6.53
CA ILE A 370 -4.22 -51.07 6.90
C ILE A 370 -4.81 -52.17 7.82
N ASN A 371 -4.54 -53.45 7.55
CA ASN A 371 -4.90 -54.54 8.44
C ASN A 371 -4.24 -54.42 9.83
N ASN A 372 -2.96 -54.02 9.88
CA ASN A 372 -2.23 -53.88 11.14
C ASN A 372 -2.80 -52.73 11.99
N ILE A 373 -3.06 -51.58 11.38
CA ILE A 373 -3.67 -50.41 12.04
C ILE A 373 -5.05 -50.79 12.61
N SER A 374 -5.92 -51.35 11.76
CA SER A 374 -7.27 -51.77 12.15
C SER A 374 -7.28 -52.77 13.32
N ARG A 375 -6.31 -53.71 13.35
CA ARG A 375 -6.21 -54.73 14.40
C ARG A 375 -5.55 -54.23 15.69
N GLN A 376 -4.60 -53.30 15.62
CA GLN A 376 -3.86 -52.83 16.79
C GLN A 376 -4.75 -52.07 17.79
N ILE A 377 -5.82 -51.43 17.30
CA ILE A 377 -6.78 -50.73 18.16
C ILE A 377 -7.64 -51.73 18.97
N TYR A 378 -7.95 -52.91 18.42
CA TYR A 378 -8.82 -53.92 19.06
C TYR A 378 -8.11 -55.02 19.85
N LEU A 379 -6.80 -55.26 19.63
CA LEU A 379 -6.07 -56.40 20.22
C LEU A 379 -5.09 -56.03 21.35
N THR A 380 -5.19 -54.82 21.90
CA THR A 380 -4.34 -54.39 23.03
C THR A 380 -5.15 -54.31 24.33
N ASP A 381 -4.60 -54.86 25.43
CA ASP A 381 -5.23 -54.87 26.77
C ASP A 381 -5.53 -53.48 27.38
N ASN A 382 -5.06 -52.41 26.74
CA ASN A 382 -5.39 -51.02 27.06
C ASN A 382 -5.50 -50.19 25.75
N PRO A 383 -6.71 -50.06 25.16
CA PRO A 383 -6.90 -49.32 23.92
C PRO A 383 -6.71 -47.81 24.07
N GLU A 384 -6.99 -47.22 25.25
CA GLU A 384 -6.78 -45.79 25.50
C GLU A 384 -5.28 -45.42 25.39
N ALA A 385 -4.39 -46.22 25.98
CA ALA A 385 -2.95 -45.95 25.92
C ALA A 385 -2.38 -46.03 24.49
N VAL A 386 -2.93 -46.90 23.64
CA VAL A 386 -2.54 -47.03 22.22
C VAL A 386 -3.10 -45.89 21.38
N ALA A 387 -4.37 -45.51 21.60
CA ALA A 387 -4.98 -44.35 20.96
C ALA A 387 -4.25 -43.05 21.33
N ILE A 388 -3.89 -42.85 22.61
CA ILE A 388 -3.07 -41.71 23.06
C ILE A 388 -1.72 -41.69 22.34
N LYS A 389 -1.03 -42.83 22.21
CA LYS A 389 0.26 -42.89 21.53
C LYS A 389 0.17 -42.61 20.02
N LEU A 390 -0.85 -43.15 19.35
CA LEU A 390 -1.14 -42.87 17.94
C LEU A 390 -1.50 -41.39 17.71
N ASN A 391 -2.24 -40.78 18.63
CA ASN A 391 -2.62 -39.37 18.57
C ASN A 391 -1.43 -38.45 18.90
N GLN A 392 -0.55 -38.85 19.82
CA GLN A 392 0.70 -38.14 20.12
C GLN A 392 1.62 -38.11 18.89
N THR A 393 1.84 -39.25 18.22
CA THR A 393 2.58 -39.29 16.95
C THR A 393 1.86 -38.54 15.82
N ALA A 394 0.52 -38.45 15.84
CA ALA A 394 -0.22 -37.61 14.91
C ALA A 394 0.05 -36.11 15.16
N MET A 395 0.06 -35.66 16.42
CA MET A 395 0.38 -34.28 16.80
C MET A 395 1.82 -33.90 16.46
N GLU A 396 2.79 -34.76 16.75
CA GLU A 396 4.21 -34.58 16.37
C GLU A 396 4.39 -34.43 14.85
N ALA A 397 3.52 -35.07 14.04
CA ALA A 397 3.48 -34.95 12.58
C ALA A 397 2.64 -33.77 12.04
N VAL A 398 1.87 -33.07 12.89
CA VAL A 398 1.14 -31.83 12.53
C VAL A 398 1.89 -30.57 12.96
N THR A 399 2.76 -30.66 13.97
CA THR A 399 3.75 -29.60 14.22
C THR A 399 4.66 -29.45 12.99
N PRO A 400 4.71 -28.27 12.33
CA PRO A 400 5.75 -28.02 11.36
C PRO A 400 7.10 -28.10 12.07
N ILE A 401 8.03 -28.88 11.53
CA ILE A 401 9.39 -28.97 12.03
C ILE A 401 10.11 -27.65 11.69
N THR A 402 9.88 -26.61 12.48
CA THR A 402 10.73 -25.42 12.52
C THR A 402 11.96 -25.68 13.38
N SER A 403 12.65 -26.80 13.13
CA SER A 403 13.93 -27.13 13.77
C SER A 403 15.07 -26.34 13.12
N PHE A 404 15.05 -25.02 13.29
CA PHE A 404 16.30 -24.26 13.39
C PHE A 404 16.95 -24.58 14.75
N GLU A 405 17.32 -25.85 14.94
CA GLU A 405 18.22 -26.23 16.01
C GLU A 405 19.60 -25.65 15.68
N LYS A 406 19.85 -24.49 16.28
CA LYS A 406 21.14 -23.82 16.29
C LYS A 406 22.18 -24.81 16.81
N ARG A 407 22.96 -25.42 15.90
CA ARG A 407 24.01 -26.40 16.22
C ARG A 407 24.90 -25.84 17.34
N SER A 408 24.70 -26.32 18.56
CA SER A 408 25.57 -26.05 19.68
C SER A 408 26.87 -26.82 19.46
N GLU A 409 27.92 -26.12 19.04
CA GLU A 409 29.26 -26.68 18.96
C GLU A 409 29.67 -27.26 20.33
N SER A 410 29.87 -28.58 20.38
CA SER A 410 30.62 -29.19 21.48
C SER A 410 31.30 -30.47 20.99
N SER A 411 32.60 -30.36 20.70
CA SER A 411 33.56 -31.48 20.70
C SER A 411 34.99 -30.97 20.42
N GLN A 412 35.78 -30.74 21.47
CA GLN A 412 37.11 -31.37 21.67
C GLN A 412 37.72 -30.93 23.03
N PRO A 413 38.71 -31.66 23.61
CA PRO A 413 38.66 -31.96 25.05
C PRO A 413 39.85 -31.53 25.91
N SER A 414 39.55 -31.27 27.20
CA SER A 414 40.33 -31.57 28.42
C SER A 414 41.75 -30.99 28.67
N HIS A 415 42.05 -30.78 29.96
CA HIS A 415 43.31 -30.30 30.59
C HIS A 415 43.53 -28.76 30.51
N VAL A 416 43.97 -28.02 31.55
CA VAL A 416 44.54 -28.33 32.89
C VAL A 416 43.92 -27.41 33.98
N SER A 417 43.93 -27.85 35.25
CA SER A 417 43.51 -27.10 36.46
C SER A 417 44.61 -26.25 37.10
N SER A 418 44.30 -25.04 37.59
CA SER A 418 44.56 -24.57 38.99
C SER A 418 44.16 -23.10 39.23
N GLU A 419 43.65 -22.80 40.44
CA GLU A 419 43.94 -21.59 41.26
C GLU A 419 43.56 -20.16 40.70
N THR A 420 43.21 -19.10 41.46
CA THR A 420 43.15 -18.86 42.93
C THR A 420 42.49 -17.49 43.27
N ILE A 421 41.75 -17.40 44.40
CA ILE A 421 41.45 -16.21 45.27
C ILE A 421 40.57 -15.00 44.78
N LYS A 422 39.64 -14.56 45.65
CA LYS A 422 38.99 -13.21 45.71
C LYS A 422 39.71 -12.31 46.75
N PRO A 423 39.75 -10.96 46.61
CA PRO A 423 38.76 -10.08 47.30
C PRO A 423 38.36 -8.85 46.44
N VAL A 424 37.21 -8.16 46.54
CA VAL A 424 36.39 -7.61 47.65
C VAL A 424 37.01 -6.40 48.39
N VAL A 425 36.66 -5.19 47.93
CA VAL A 425 36.61 -3.89 48.67
C VAL A 425 35.47 -3.07 48.00
N GLN A 426 34.29 -2.91 48.62
CA GLN A 426 33.78 -1.71 49.30
C GLN A 426 33.86 -0.40 48.46
N ASN A 427 32.74 0.17 47.98
CA ASN A 427 31.83 1.14 48.67
C ASN A 427 32.52 2.50 48.94
N GLU A 428 32.01 3.70 48.60
CA GLU A 428 30.73 4.19 48.00
C GLU A 428 31.01 5.46 47.14
N SER A 429 30.11 6.38 46.73
CA SER A 429 28.65 6.58 46.82
C SER A 429 28.17 7.61 45.77
N HIS A 430 26.97 7.43 45.19
CA HIS A 430 25.90 8.46 45.01
C HIS A 430 24.74 7.94 44.15
N ARG A 431 23.50 8.14 44.62
CA ARG A 431 22.23 7.76 43.93
C ARG A 431 21.38 9.00 43.70
N GLN A 432 20.81 9.14 42.50
CA GLN A 432 19.36 9.31 42.25
C GLN A 432 19.07 9.05 40.76
N PRO A 433 17.81 8.76 40.36
CA PRO A 433 17.56 7.69 39.39
C PRO A 433 17.43 8.14 37.93
N ALA A 434 17.70 7.20 37.03
CA ALA A 434 17.27 7.22 35.63
C ALA A 434 16.25 6.08 35.42
N GLU A 435 15.37 6.25 34.44
CA GLU A 435 14.22 5.38 34.17
C GLU A 435 14.65 4.02 33.57
N GLU A 436 13.94 2.94 33.94
CA GLU A 436 14.13 1.62 33.34
C GLU A 436 13.30 1.48 32.05
N PRO A 437 13.84 0.83 31.00
CA PRO A 437 13.12 0.61 29.75
C PRO A 437 12.06 -0.50 29.90
N VAL A 438 10.90 -0.29 29.28
CA VAL A 438 9.79 -1.25 29.28
C VAL A 438 10.13 -2.48 28.43
N HIS A 439 10.03 -3.67 29.03
CA HIS A 439 10.13 -4.94 28.30
C HIS A 439 8.91 -5.16 27.41
N GLU A 440 9.11 -5.44 26.11
CA GLU A 440 8.05 -5.92 25.23
C GLU A 440 7.59 -7.33 25.64
N THR A 441 6.27 -7.53 25.71
CA THR A 441 5.66 -8.82 26.06
C THR A 441 5.54 -9.73 24.83
N GLU A 442 5.86 -11.01 24.99
CA GLU A 442 5.74 -12.03 23.93
C GLU A 442 4.27 -12.25 23.51
N PRO A 443 4.00 -12.56 22.22
CA PRO A 443 2.65 -12.62 21.67
C PRO A 443 1.75 -13.70 22.31
N GLU A 444 2.34 -14.74 22.90
CA GLU A 444 1.62 -15.87 23.51
C GLU A 444 0.92 -15.52 24.85
N GLN A 445 1.20 -14.35 25.44
CA GLN A 445 0.64 -13.94 26.73
C GLN A 445 -0.61 -13.03 26.62
N LEU A 446 -1.02 -12.65 25.41
CA LEU A 446 -2.09 -11.68 25.17
C LEU A 446 -3.52 -12.25 25.33
N ILE A 447 -3.68 -13.56 25.11
CA ILE A 447 -4.95 -14.29 25.21
C ILE A 447 -4.68 -15.60 25.95
N ALA A 448 -5.44 -15.88 27.01
CA ALA A 448 -5.20 -17.08 27.83
C ALA A 448 -5.42 -18.39 27.02
N PRO A 449 -4.50 -19.36 27.10
CA PRO A 449 -4.70 -20.67 26.48
C PRO A 449 -5.97 -21.35 26.99
N GLY A 450 -6.86 -21.73 26.07
CA GLY A 450 -8.14 -22.39 26.38
C GLY A 450 -9.36 -21.47 26.52
N THR A 451 -9.24 -20.16 26.25
CA THR A 451 -10.40 -19.26 26.17
C THR A 451 -11.40 -19.74 25.10
N PRO A 452 -12.71 -19.89 25.44
CA PRO A 452 -13.72 -20.35 24.49
C PRO A 452 -14.00 -19.32 23.40
N ILE A 453 -14.21 -19.80 22.18
CA ILE A 453 -14.56 -18.98 21.00
C ILE A 453 -16.03 -19.15 20.69
N GLN A 454 -16.76 -18.03 20.59
CA GLN A 454 -18.17 -18.00 20.25
C GLN A 454 -18.35 -17.73 18.74
N PHE A 455 -19.02 -18.63 18.03
CA PHE A 455 -19.21 -18.56 16.57
C PHE A 455 -20.58 -18.04 16.13
N ASP A 456 -21.54 -17.90 17.06
CA ASP A 456 -22.90 -17.41 16.80
C ASP A 456 -23.27 -16.25 17.74
N ILE A 457 -23.84 -15.18 17.19
CA ILE A 457 -24.46 -14.09 17.97
C ILE A 457 -25.89 -14.54 18.33
N VAL A 458 -26.08 -14.99 19.57
CA VAL A 458 -27.40 -15.37 20.11
C VAL A 458 -28.07 -14.13 20.70
N LEU A 459 -29.33 -13.89 20.32
CA LEU A 459 -30.15 -12.82 20.90
C LEU A 459 -30.26 -13.00 22.42
N PRO A 460 -29.97 -11.98 23.25
CA PRO A 460 -30.29 -12.01 24.66
C PRO A 460 -31.80 -12.19 24.85
N ALA A 461 -32.20 -13.25 25.56
CA ALA A 461 -33.62 -13.58 25.77
C ALA A 461 -34.37 -12.54 26.64
N SER A 462 -33.67 -11.53 27.18
CA SER A 462 -34.20 -10.45 28.01
C SER A 462 -35.07 -9.44 27.25
N GLU A 463 -34.81 -9.16 25.96
CA GLU A 463 -35.53 -8.10 25.23
C GLU A 463 -36.93 -8.50 24.73
N PHE A 464 -37.25 -9.80 24.75
CA PHE A 464 -38.58 -10.30 24.35
C PHE A 464 -39.71 -9.94 25.33
N GLN A 465 -39.39 -9.42 26.52
CA GLN A 465 -40.39 -9.00 27.51
C GLN A 465 -40.88 -7.55 27.35
N ASP A 466 -40.02 -6.62 26.91
CA ASP A 466 -40.41 -5.20 26.83
C ASP A 466 -41.22 -4.85 25.57
N GLN A 467 -41.00 -5.55 24.45
CA GLN A 467 -41.78 -5.34 23.22
C GLN A 467 -43.28 -5.69 23.38
N ASN A 468 -43.67 -6.46 24.41
CA ASN A 468 -45.07 -6.81 24.66
C ASN A 468 -45.87 -5.74 25.43
N ARG A 469 -45.29 -4.57 25.77
CA ARG A 469 -46.00 -3.48 26.47
C ARG A 469 -46.41 -2.29 25.59
N SER A 470 -45.94 -2.19 24.35
CA SER A 470 -46.17 -1.05 23.45
C SER A 470 -46.91 -1.43 22.15
N SER A 471 -47.92 -2.29 22.23
CA SER A 471 -48.76 -2.62 21.07
C SER A 471 -49.68 -1.46 20.67
N ARG A 472 -49.35 -0.76 19.58
CA ARG A 472 -50.31 0.02 18.78
C ARG A 472 -50.23 -0.42 17.31
N ARG A 473 -51.35 -0.96 16.82
CA ARG A 473 -51.53 -1.36 15.41
C ARG A 473 -51.64 -0.13 14.51
N THR A 474 -50.94 -0.14 13.39
CA THR A 474 -51.10 0.87 12.32
C THR A 474 -52.04 0.32 11.22
N ASN A 475 -52.91 1.19 10.70
CA ASN A 475 -53.92 0.88 9.68
C ASN A 475 -53.39 1.27 8.27
N PRO A 476 -53.80 0.63 7.14
CA PRO A 476 -53.02 0.66 5.90
C PRO A 476 -53.45 1.71 4.86
N PHE A 477 -53.90 2.90 5.29
CA PHE A 477 -54.22 4.03 4.39
C PHE A 477 -53.73 5.34 5.02
N GLY A 478 -53.05 6.18 4.23
CA GLY A 478 -52.21 7.27 4.74
C GLY A 478 -52.84 8.67 4.79
N GLU A 479 -52.01 9.60 5.31
CA GLU A 479 -52.21 11.07 5.44
C GLU A 479 -53.26 11.52 6.49
N SER A 480 -52.98 12.52 7.35
CA SER A 480 -51.75 13.29 7.64
C SER A 480 -51.81 14.00 9.01
N GLU A 481 -50.65 14.45 9.52
CA GLU A 481 -50.44 15.47 10.59
C GLU A 481 -50.92 15.09 12.02
N ASP A 482 -50.15 15.31 13.10
CA ASP A 482 -49.50 16.59 13.46
C ASP A 482 -48.24 16.40 14.34
N LYS A 483 -47.48 17.48 14.55
CA LYS A 483 -46.10 17.48 15.10
C LYS A 483 -45.99 17.26 16.61
N THR A 484 -45.06 16.38 17.00
CA THR A 484 -44.20 16.56 18.19
C THR A 484 -42.79 16.08 17.87
N ASP A 485 -41.98 16.97 17.30
CA ASP A 485 -40.54 16.76 17.12
C ASP A 485 -39.86 16.68 18.51
N ASN A 486 -39.37 15.51 18.92
CA ASN A 486 -38.45 15.34 20.07
C ASN A 486 -37.85 13.92 20.22
N SER A 487 -37.44 13.29 19.10
CA SER A 487 -36.68 12.02 19.13
C SER A 487 -35.60 11.84 18.06
N ASP A 488 -35.48 12.77 17.11
CA ASP A 488 -34.78 12.50 15.83
C ASP A 488 -33.42 13.22 15.69
N GLU A 489 -32.93 13.88 16.75
CA GLU A 489 -31.63 14.59 16.71
C GLU A 489 -30.39 13.72 17.01
N GLU A 490 -30.54 12.52 17.60
CA GLU A 490 -29.39 11.72 18.09
C GLU A 490 -28.55 11.02 16.99
N GLY A 491 -28.91 11.16 15.70
CA GLY A 491 -28.28 10.40 14.60
C GLY A 491 -27.77 11.20 13.39
N LEU A 492 -27.90 12.53 13.39
CA LEU A 492 -27.73 13.35 12.18
C LEU A 492 -26.28 13.54 11.70
N HIS A 493 -25.27 13.24 12.52
CA HIS A 493 -23.87 13.57 12.22
C HIS A 493 -23.05 12.43 11.60
N LEU A 494 -23.48 11.17 11.70
CA LEU A 494 -22.82 10.06 10.99
C LEU A 494 -23.78 8.85 10.90
N GLN A 495 -23.96 8.31 9.70
CA GLN A 495 -24.62 7.03 9.49
C GLN A 495 -23.98 6.30 8.30
N GLN A 496 -23.12 5.32 8.57
CA GLN A 496 -22.52 4.45 7.55
C GLN A 496 -22.97 3.00 7.75
N MET A 497 -23.23 2.27 6.66
CA MET A 497 -23.70 0.89 6.69
C MET A 497 -22.79 0.00 5.86
N PHE A 498 -22.35 -1.11 6.45
CA PHE A 498 -21.46 -2.10 5.83
C PHE A 498 -22.09 -3.50 5.91
N VAL A 499 -21.92 -4.30 4.85
CA VAL A 499 -22.31 -5.72 4.89
C VAL A 499 -21.12 -6.53 5.40
N VAL A 500 -21.32 -7.21 6.52
CA VAL A 500 -20.30 -8.00 7.21
C VAL A 500 -20.81 -9.40 7.55
N ARG A 501 -19.90 -10.34 7.81
CA ARG A 501 -20.21 -11.66 8.35
C ARG A 501 -19.48 -11.85 9.67
N PHE A 502 -20.20 -12.31 10.69
CA PHE A 502 -19.59 -12.63 11.96
C PHE A 502 -18.74 -13.91 11.85
N LEU A 503 -17.45 -13.80 12.18
CA LEU A 503 -16.52 -14.93 12.18
C LEU A 503 -16.39 -15.54 13.57
N GLY A 504 -16.33 -14.71 14.61
CA GLY A 504 -16.36 -15.17 16.00
C GLY A 504 -15.99 -14.05 16.99
N SER A 505 -16.19 -14.34 18.27
CA SER A 505 -15.71 -13.51 19.38
C SER A 505 -15.04 -14.36 20.46
N MET A 506 -14.17 -13.72 21.25
CA MET A 506 -13.45 -14.32 22.37
C MET A 506 -13.13 -13.27 23.44
N ALA A 507 -13.05 -13.69 24.69
CA ALA A 507 -12.55 -12.86 25.78
C ALA A 507 -11.03 -12.63 25.62
N ILE A 508 -10.54 -11.47 26.07
CA ILE A 508 -9.13 -11.09 25.99
C ILE A 508 -8.64 -10.49 27.32
N ASN A 509 -7.33 -10.48 27.55
CA ASN A 509 -6.76 -10.08 28.84
C ASN A 509 -6.23 -8.63 28.85
N SER A 510 -6.21 -7.95 27.71
CA SER A 510 -5.66 -6.59 27.56
C SER A 510 -6.19 -5.92 26.30
N ASP A 511 -6.37 -4.60 26.36
CA ASP A 511 -6.71 -3.72 25.24
C ASP A 511 -5.59 -2.71 24.89
N GLN A 512 -4.43 -2.84 25.54
CA GLN A 512 -3.31 -1.90 25.39
C GLN A 512 -2.66 -1.91 23.99
N SER A 513 -2.94 -2.94 23.17
CA SER A 513 -2.34 -3.07 21.84
C SER A 513 -3.30 -3.66 20.82
N LYS A 514 -3.28 -3.09 19.61
CA LYS A 514 -3.96 -3.66 18.44
C LYS A 514 -3.42 -5.05 18.04
N LYS A 515 -2.23 -5.46 18.53
CA LYS A 515 -1.70 -6.83 18.38
C LYS A 515 -2.69 -7.90 18.85
N VAL A 516 -3.49 -7.62 19.88
CA VAL A 516 -4.50 -8.55 20.42
C VAL A 516 -5.61 -8.85 19.41
N ILE A 517 -6.00 -7.88 18.57
CA ILE A 517 -7.01 -8.08 17.52
C ILE A 517 -6.49 -9.04 16.44
N PHE A 518 -5.23 -8.92 16.03
CA PHE A 518 -4.63 -9.81 15.03
C PHE A 518 -4.46 -11.23 15.57
N GLU A 519 -4.11 -11.38 16.85
CA GLU A 519 -4.05 -12.69 17.50
C GLU A 519 -5.44 -13.32 17.63
N ALA A 520 -6.47 -12.54 18.00
CA ALA A 520 -7.85 -13.00 18.00
C ALA A 520 -8.32 -13.43 16.59
N MET A 521 -7.99 -12.66 15.54
CA MET A 521 -8.24 -13.07 14.15
C MET A 521 -7.59 -14.41 13.82
N ARG A 522 -6.31 -14.59 14.18
CA ARG A 522 -5.55 -15.83 13.95
C ARG A 522 -6.21 -17.03 14.64
N GLN A 523 -6.55 -16.90 15.92
CA GLN A 523 -7.16 -17.97 16.70
C GLN A 523 -8.59 -18.29 16.23
N VAL A 524 -9.42 -17.29 15.95
CA VAL A 524 -10.78 -17.50 15.41
C VAL A 524 -10.72 -18.22 14.06
N LEU A 525 -9.86 -17.80 13.13
CA LEU A 525 -9.74 -18.45 11.81
C LEU A 525 -9.17 -19.87 11.92
N ALA A 526 -8.15 -20.08 12.74
CA ALA A 526 -7.59 -21.42 13.00
C ALA A 526 -8.64 -22.36 13.59
N ALA A 527 -9.41 -21.91 14.60
CA ALA A 527 -10.46 -22.72 15.20
C ALA A 527 -11.60 -23.03 14.22
N ARG A 528 -12.00 -22.08 13.35
CA ARG A 528 -12.99 -22.35 12.29
C ARG A 528 -12.50 -23.41 11.30
N ALA A 529 -11.21 -23.41 10.95
CA ALA A 529 -10.61 -24.42 10.09
C ALA A 529 -10.55 -25.80 10.79
N ILE A 530 -10.01 -25.86 12.01
CA ILE A 530 -9.89 -27.09 12.81
C ILE A 530 -11.25 -27.75 13.05
N HIS A 531 -12.29 -26.95 13.34
CA HIS A 531 -13.64 -27.45 13.63
C HIS A 531 -14.57 -27.49 12.42
N ASN A 532 -14.07 -27.25 11.19
CA ASN A 532 -14.85 -27.27 9.94
C ASN A 532 -16.12 -26.38 9.97
N ILE A 533 -16.02 -25.18 10.56
CA ILE A 533 -17.15 -24.27 10.73
C ILE A 533 -17.27 -23.35 9.50
N PHE A 534 -18.01 -23.83 8.49
CA PHE A 534 -18.24 -23.09 7.25
C PHE A 534 -19.41 -22.09 7.30
N ARG A 535 -20.35 -22.25 8.25
CA ARG A 535 -21.51 -21.36 8.37
C ARG A 535 -21.08 -20.00 8.93
N MET A 536 -21.38 -18.93 8.19
CA MET A 536 -21.16 -17.55 8.60
C MET A 536 -22.49 -16.81 8.54
N THR A 537 -22.76 -15.92 9.50
CA THR A 537 -24.00 -15.16 9.54
C THR A 537 -23.75 -13.73 9.06
N GLU A 538 -24.41 -13.37 7.95
CA GLU A 538 -24.36 -12.02 7.39
C GLU A 538 -25.19 -11.03 8.22
N SER A 539 -24.72 -9.80 8.33
CA SER A 539 -25.34 -8.72 9.11
C SER A 539 -24.98 -7.37 8.51
N HIS A 540 -25.87 -6.39 8.66
CA HIS A 540 -25.58 -4.99 8.36
C HIS A 540 -24.95 -4.34 9.60
N LEU A 541 -23.65 -4.04 9.54
CA LEU A 541 -22.98 -3.22 10.54
C LEU A 541 -23.29 -1.75 10.24
N MET A 542 -24.11 -1.13 11.09
CA MET A 542 -24.38 0.31 11.06
C MET A 542 -23.48 1.01 12.08
N VAL A 543 -22.71 1.99 11.63
CA VAL A 543 -21.85 2.85 12.45
C VAL A 543 -22.49 4.23 12.53
N THR A 544 -22.69 4.74 13.74
CA THR A 544 -23.16 6.10 14.02
C THR A 544 -22.13 6.88 14.84
N SER A 545 -22.39 8.15 15.16
CA SER A 545 -21.54 8.92 16.08
C SER A 545 -21.54 8.35 17.50
N ASN A 546 -22.60 7.67 17.93
CA ASN A 546 -22.82 7.29 19.33
C ASN A 546 -22.68 5.78 19.56
N ASN A 547 -23.16 4.94 18.62
CA ASN A 547 -23.12 3.47 18.72
C ASN A 547 -22.85 2.77 17.39
N ILE A 548 -22.44 1.50 17.48
CA ILE A 548 -22.50 0.53 16.40
C ILE A 548 -23.61 -0.49 16.63
N ARG A 549 -24.25 -0.93 15.56
CA ARG A 549 -25.31 -1.94 15.60
C ARG A 549 -25.11 -2.98 14.49
N LEU A 550 -25.16 -4.25 14.86
CA LEU A 550 -25.22 -5.37 13.91
C LEU A 550 -26.68 -5.76 13.72
N ILE A 551 -27.22 -5.44 12.54
CA ILE A 551 -28.64 -5.62 12.20
C ILE A 551 -28.81 -6.84 11.30
N ASP A 552 -29.82 -7.65 11.58
CA ASP A 552 -30.22 -8.76 10.73
C ASP A 552 -30.82 -8.24 9.41
N PRO A 553 -30.28 -8.63 8.23
CA PRO A 553 -30.69 -8.05 6.96
C PRO A 553 -32.13 -8.43 6.56
N GLN A 554 -32.66 -9.57 7.04
CA GLN A 554 -33.98 -10.06 6.67
C GLN A 554 -35.09 -9.52 7.58
N THR A 555 -34.81 -9.42 8.88
CA THR A 555 -35.79 -9.04 9.91
C THR A 555 -35.67 -7.59 10.36
N GLN A 556 -34.59 -6.90 10.02
CA GLN A 556 -34.24 -5.55 10.50
C GLN A 556 -34.12 -5.44 12.03
N VAL A 557 -33.97 -6.56 12.72
CA VAL A 557 -33.75 -6.61 14.18
C VAL A 557 -32.27 -6.40 14.48
N THR A 558 -31.96 -5.49 15.40
CA THR A 558 -30.61 -5.36 15.98
C THR A 558 -30.27 -6.63 16.76
N ARG A 559 -29.20 -7.33 16.35
CA ARG A 559 -28.71 -8.55 16.99
C ARG A 559 -27.82 -8.25 18.19
N ILE A 560 -27.02 -7.18 18.09
CA ILE A 560 -26.18 -6.65 19.16
C ILE A 560 -25.86 -5.17 18.88
N SER A 561 -25.72 -4.38 19.94
CA SER A 561 -25.42 -2.94 19.92
C SER A 561 -24.30 -2.65 20.92
N PHE A 562 -23.38 -1.77 20.56
CA PHE A 562 -22.32 -1.29 21.45
C PHE A 562 -22.17 0.22 21.31
N ASP A 563 -22.09 0.94 22.42
CA ASP A 563 -21.74 2.36 22.39
C ASP A 563 -20.28 2.54 22.01
N LEU A 564 -20.00 3.59 21.23
CA LEU A 564 -18.70 3.78 20.58
C LEU A 564 -17.59 4.11 21.60
N GLU A 565 -17.97 4.62 22.77
CA GLU A 565 -17.10 4.80 23.94
C GLU A 565 -16.55 3.48 24.49
N ASN A 566 -17.36 2.42 24.49
CA ASN A 566 -17.00 1.10 25.01
C ASN A 566 -16.09 0.31 24.06
N ILE A 567 -15.86 0.79 22.84
CA ILE A 567 -14.95 0.16 21.87
C ILE A 567 -13.54 0.70 22.09
N THR A 568 -12.67 -0.02 22.82
CA THR A 568 -11.35 0.51 23.18
C THR A 568 -10.35 0.46 22.02
N GLN A 569 -10.37 -0.60 21.21
CA GLN A 569 -9.48 -0.78 20.05
C GLN A 569 -10.25 -1.25 18.82
N PHE A 570 -9.75 -0.91 17.62
CA PHE A 570 -10.19 -1.48 16.35
C PHE A 570 -9.07 -1.47 15.30
N ALA A 571 -9.08 -2.46 14.41
CA ALA A 571 -8.09 -2.65 13.35
C ALA A 571 -8.66 -3.43 12.16
N ALA A 572 -8.29 -3.03 10.95
CA ALA A 572 -8.36 -3.87 9.75
C ALA A 572 -7.08 -4.72 9.63
N HIS A 573 -7.19 -5.92 9.07
CA HIS A 573 -6.04 -6.78 8.82
C HIS A 573 -5.23 -6.27 7.63
N GLN A 574 -3.90 -6.23 7.76
CA GLN A 574 -3.00 -5.60 6.77
C GLN A 574 -3.00 -6.34 5.41
N GLU A 575 -2.92 -7.68 5.43
CA GLU A 575 -2.93 -8.49 4.21
C GLU A 575 -4.35 -8.77 3.69
N ASN A 576 -5.19 -9.43 4.51
CA ASN A 576 -6.56 -9.73 4.14
C ASN A 576 -7.46 -8.51 4.39
N LYS A 577 -7.56 -7.65 3.37
CA LYS A 577 -8.42 -6.44 3.37
C LYS A 577 -9.88 -6.68 3.75
N ARG A 578 -10.40 -7.91 3.75
CA ARG A 578 -11.77 -8.23 4.19
C ARG A 578 -11.89 -8.51 5.69
N LEU A 579 -10.80 -8.64 6.45
CA LEU A 579 -10.88 -8.86 7.90
C LEU A 579 -10.85 -7.54 8.67
N PHE A 580 -11.80 -7.39 9.59
CA PHE A 580 -11.88 -6.30 10.53
C PHE A 580 -12.19 -6.84 11.92
N GLY A 581 -11.63 -6.22 12.95
CA GLY A 581 -11.90 -6.59 14.33
C GLY A 581 -11.83 -5.41 15.28
N PHE A 582 -12.57 -5.53 16.38
CA PHE A 582 -12.66 -4.51 17.42
C PHE A 582 -12.78 -5.15 18.80
N VAL A 583 -12.32 -4.41 19.81
CA VAL A 583 -12.39 -4.78 21.23
C VAL A 583 -13.50 -3.97 21.88
N VAL A 584 -14.38 -4.64 22.61
CA VAL A 584 -15.38 -4.02 23.47
C VAL A 584 -14.99 -4.26 24.93
N CYS A 585 -15.04 -3.20 25.73
CA CYS A 585 -15.02 -3.23 27.17
C CYS A 585 -16.46 -3.15 27.68
N VAL A 586 -16.92 -4.14 28.44
CA VAL A 586 -18.23 -4.13 29.10
C VAL A 586 -18.02 -4.19 30.62
N PRO A 587 -18.38 -3.12 31.36
CA PRO A 587 -18.18 -3.08 32.80
C PRO A 587 -19.13 -4.07 33.50
N GLU A 588 -18.57 -5.04 34.22
CA GLU A 588 -19.36 -5.99 35.00
C GLU A 588 -19.63 -5.48 36.42
N ALA A 589 -20.77 -5.90 36.99
CA ALA A 589 -21.13 -5.63 38.39
C ALA A 589 -20.18 -6.29 39.42
N SER A 590 -19.24 -7.11 38.97
CA SER A 590 -18.16 -7.74 39.76
C SER A 590 -17.01 -6.77 40.08
N GLY A 591 -16.85 -5.69 39.31
CA GLY A 591 -15.79 -4.70 39.48
C GLY A 591 -14.53 -4.95 38.64
N GLU A 592 -14.49 -6.01 37.83
CA GLU A 592 -13.51 -6.19 36.76
C GLU A 592 -14.20 -5.96 35.41
N ASP A 593 -13.59 -5.17 34.53
CA ASP A 593 -14.14 -4.89 33.21
C ASP A 593 -13.93 -6.08 32.26
N SER A 594 -14.99 -6.57 31.62
CA SER A 594 -14.90 -7.69 30.69
C SER A 594 -14.50 -7.20 29.29
N LEU A 595 -13.34 -7.66 28.81
CA LEU A 595 -12.83 -7.34 27.47
C LEU A 595 -13.13 -8.47 26.48
N SER A 596 -13.73 -8.15 25.35
CA SER A 596 -14.04 -9.11 24.28
C SER A 596 -13.63 -8.59 22.90
N ALA A 597 -12.88 -9.40 22.16
CA ALA A 597 -12.56 -9.14 20.76
C ALA A 597 -13.62 -9.76 19.84
N TYR A 598 -14.10 -8.97 18.87
CA TYR A 598 -15.05 -9.37 17.83
C TYR A 598 -14.36 -9.37 16.47
N VAL A 599 -14.50 -10.45 15.71
CA VAL A 599 -13.87 -10.65 14.40
C VAL A 599 -14.94 -10.77 13.31
N LEU A 600 -14.81 -9.96 12.27
CA LEU A 600 -15.73 -9.84 11.14
C LEU A 600 -15.02 -10.05 9.80
N GLU A 601 -15.69 -10.71 8.86
CA GLU A 601 -15.42 -10.59 7.43
C GLU A 601 -16.27 -9.46 6.85
N CYS A 602 -15.72 -8.67 5.95
CA CYS A 602 -16.36 -7.50 5.35
C CYS A 602 -16.44 -7.69 3.84
N ASN A 603 -17.57 -7.35 3.22
CA ASN A 603 -17.67 -7.34 1.76
C ASN A 603 -16.85 -6.20 1.14
N THR A 604 -16.68 -5.09 1.87
CA THR A 604 -15.79 -3.97 1.54
C THR A 604 -14.44 -4.09 2.26
N GLU A 605 -13.46 -3.26 1.89
CA GLU A 605 -12.19 -3.13 2.62
C GLU A 605 -12.43 -2.70 4.08
N GLY A 606 -11.87 -3.45 5.05
CA GLY A 606 -12.02 -3.19 6.48
C GLY A 606 -11.45 -1.85 6.94
N GLU A 607 -10.51 -1.27 6.18
CA GLU A 607 -10.01 0.10 6.40
C GLU A 607 -11.13 1.14 6.33
N LYS A 608 -12.17 0.92 5.51
CA LYS A 608 -13.34 1.82 5.40
C LYS A 608 -14.18 1.79 6.68
N ILE A 609 -14.28 0.63 7.33
CA ILE A 609 -14.95 0.47 8.63
C ILE A 609 -14.09 1.08 9.74
N SER A 610 -12.76 0.87 9.70
CA SER A 610 -11.82 1.52 10.61
C SER A 610 -11.89 3.05 10.52
N TYR A 611 -12.01 3.61 9.32
CA TYR A 611 -12.23 5.04 9.11
C TYR A 611 -13.57 5.51 9.68
N ALA A 612 -14.66 4.77 9.46
CA ALA A 612 -15.97 5.08 10.03
C ALA A 612 -15.98 5.08 11.57
N PHE A 613 -15.25 4.15 12.21
CA PHE A 613 -15.08 4.12 13.67
C PHE A 613 -14.27 5.31 14.18
N SER A 614 -13.15 5.66 13.53
CA SER A 614 -12.38 6.86 13.88
C SER A 614 -13.22 8.13 13.74
N LEU A 615 -13.89 8.31 12.60
CA LEU A 615 -14.74 9.48 12.34
C LEU A 615 -15.91 9.57 13.34
N GLY A 616 -16.53 8.44 13.70
CA GLY A 616 -17.55 8.41 14.74
C GLY A 616 -17.03 8.89 16.10
N LYS A 617 -15.83 8.46 16.50
CA LYS A 617 -15.18 8.89 17.75
C LYS A 617 -14.74 10.36 17.71
N GLU A 618 -14.22 10.82 16.58
CA GLU A 618 -13.84 12.22 16.38
C GLU A 618 -15.07 13.13 16.47
N ILE A 619 -16.20 12.74 15.87
CA ILE A 619 -17.48 13.45 15.98
C ILE A 619 -17.98 13.43 17.44
N ALA A 620 -17.96 12.30 18.13
CA ALA A 620 -18.37 12.20 19.53
C ALA A 620 -17.51 13.10 20.46
N ALA A 621 -16.20 13.17 20.22
CA ALA A 621 -15.31 14.08 20.95
C ALA A 621 -15.57 15.56 20.61
N ALA A 622 -15.84 15.87 19.32
CA ALA A 622 -16.10 17.23 18.85
C ALA A 622 -17.50 17.76 19.21
N GLN A 623 -18.46 16.92 19.60
CA GLN A 623 -19.79 17.37 20.07
C GLN A 623 -19.73 18.36 21.25
N MET A 624 -18.63 18.40 22.00
CA MET A 624 -18.39 19.34 23.10
C MET A 624 -17.88 20.72 22.65
N ASP A 625 -17.51 20.90 21.37
CA ASP A 625 -17.01 22.16 20.80
C ASP A 625 -17.65 22.43 19.41
N PRO A 626 -18.59 23.40 19.31
CA PRO A 626 -19.27 23.73 18.06
C PRO A 626 -18.35 24.19 16.91
N GLU A 627 -17.21 24.83 17.20
CA GLU A 627 -16.29 25.29 16.15
C GLU A 627 -15.43 24.13 15.61
N ALA A 628 -14.98 23.23 16.50
CA ALA A 628 -14.27 22.02 16.10
C ALA A 628 -15.17 21.07 15.28
N LEU A 629 -16.43 20.89 15.69
CA LEU A 629 -17.40 20.06 14.97
C LEU A 629 -17.67 20.62 13.56
N ALA A 630 -17.84 21.94 13.42
CA ALA A 630 -18.04 22.58 12.12
C ALA A 630 -16.82 22.41 11.18
N GLN A 631 -15.59 22.53 11.71
CA GLN A 631 -14.38 22.29 10.93
C GLN A 631 -14.26 20.82 10.50
N LEU A 632 -14.52 19.86 11.40
CA LEU A 632 -14.48 18.43 11.09
C LEU A 632 -15.48 18.08 9.99
N ILE A 633 -16.74 18.51 10.11
CA ILE A 633 -17.79 18.29 9.10
C ILE A 633 -17.40 18.92 7.75
N SER A 634 -16.73 20.08 7.74
CA SER A 634 -16.30 20.75 6.49
C SER A 634 -15.16 20.02 5.75
N SER A 635 -14.41 19.15 6.44
CA SER A 635 -13.25 18.45 5.88
C SER A 635 -13.57 17.07 5.27
N VAL A 636 -14.77 16.53 5.55
CA VAL A 636 -15.20 15.21 5.08
C VAL A 636 -15.97 15.35 3.76
N PRO A 637 -15.66 14.57 2.71
CA PRO A 637 -16.41 14.63 1.46
C PRO A 637 -17.87 14.22 1.67
N LEU A 638 -18.80 15.04 1.19
CA LEU A 638 -20.24 14.79 1.20
C LEU A 638 -20.68 14.04 -0.07
N SER A 639 -21.76 13.25 0.02
CA SER A 639 -22.42 12.70 -1.17
C SER A 639 -23.62 13.56 -1.61
N ASN A 640 -24.12 13.34 -2.82
CA ASN A 640 -25.07 14.24 -3.51
C ASN A 640 -26.44 14.41 -2.83
N ASP A 641 -26.77 13.61 -1.81
CA ASP A 641 -28.01 13.70 -1.02
C ASP A 641 -27.81 14.37 0.36
N GLY A 642 -26.62 14.92 0.62
CA GLY A 642 -26.27 15.55 1.89
C GLY A 642 -25.87 14.57 3.00
N ARG A 643 -25.77 13.27 2.72
CA ARG A 643 -25.29 12.26 3.68
C ARG A 643 -23.85 11.85 3.40
N PHE A 644 -23.19 11.35 4.44
CA PHE A 644 -21.82 10.84 4.39
C PHE A 644 -21.70 9.66 3.41
N VAL A 645 -20.54 9.57 2.73
CA VAL A 645 -20.36 8.75 1.52
C VAL A 645 -20.72 7.28 1.73
N LEU A 646 -21.74 6.83 0.99
CA LEU A 646 -22.02 5.41 0.79
C LEU A 646 -21.13 4.87 -0.34
N LEU A 647 -20.03 4.20 0.04
CA LEU A 647 -19.04 3.65 -0.89
C LEU A 647 -19.61 2.46 -1.68
N LYS A 648 -20.28 2.74 -2.80
CA LYS A 648 -20.73 1.74 -3.79
C LYS A 648 -19.65 1.41 -4.81
N ASP A 649 -19.53 0.13 -5.14
CA ASP A 649 -18.70 -0.35 -6.25
C ASP A 649 -19.16 0.25 -7.59
N GLN A 650 -18.21 0.82 -8.34
CA GLN A 650 -18.33 0.88 -9.80
C GLN A 650 -17.70 -0.38 -10.37
N SER A 651 -18.55 -1.33 -10.77
CA SER A 651 -18.13 -2.44 -11.63
C SER A 651 -17.95 -1.96 -13.07
N GLU A 652 -17.04 -2.60 -13.78
CA GLU A 652 -16.68 -2.29 -15.16
C GLU A 652 -17.85 -2.55 -16.12
N GLU A 653 -18.52 -1.50 -16.62
CA GLU A 653 -19.18 -1.53 -17.93
C GLU A 653 -19.56 -0.11 -18.39
N ASN A 654 -18.71 0.51 -19.22
CA ASN A 654 -19.08 1.43 -20.32
C ASN A 654 -17.82 2.03 -21.01
N ILE A 655 -17.08 1.19 -21.74
CA ILE A 655 -16.22 1.66 -22.83
C ILE A 655 -16.92 1.36 -24.15
N ARG A 656 -17.73 2.30 -24.66
CA ARG A 656 -18.00 2.55 -26.09
C ARG A 656 -18.93 3.75 -26.32
N SER A 657 -18.80 4.32 -27.52
CA SER A 657 -19.66 5.35 -28.15
C SER A 657 -19.89 6.68 -27.40
N VAL A 658 -18.90 7.58 -27.47
CA VAL A 658 -19.15 8.98 -27.80
C VAL A 658 -18.11 9.43 -28.84
N ASN A 659 -18.48 9.34 -30.12
CA ASN A 659 -17.89 10.07 -31.23
C ASN A 659 -18.86 9.97 -32.42
N GLU A 660 -18.92 11.02 -33.24
CA GLU A 660 -19.82 11.19 -34.40
C GLU A 660 -21.33 11.31 -34.06
N THR A 661 -21.87 12.54 -33.98
CA THR A 661 -22.62 13.19 -35.10
C THR A 661 -23.37 14.43 -34.60
N GLU A 662 -22.86 15.63 -34.90
CA GLU A 662 -23.69 16.84 -35.03
C GLU A 662 -23.30 17.56 -36.33
N ALA A 663 -24.04 17.26 -37.40
CA ALA A 663 -24.03 18.02 -38.64
C ALA A 663 -25.38 17.85 -39.37
N LEU A 664 -26.05 18.98 -39.60
CA LEU A 664 -27.09 19.26 -40.61
C LEU A 664 -28.56 18.82 -40.36
N GLU A 665 -29.39 19.86 -40.22
CA GLU A 665 -30.60 20.17 -41.02
C GLU A 665 -31.94 19.42 -40.80
N SER A 666 -32.92 20.17 -40.29
CA SER A 666 -34.23 20.50 -40.94
C SER A 666 -34.91 21.57 -40.07
N GLU A 667 -35.31 22.76 -40.55
CA GLU A 667 -36.38 23.08 -41.51
C GLU A 667 -37.78 22.51 -41.14
N ALA A 668 -38.50 23.21 -40.26
CA ALA A 668 -39.92 23.61 -40.42
C ALA A 668 -40.39 24.50 -39.24
#